data_AF-A0A3A4KHY2-F1
#
_entry.id   AF-A0A3A4KHY2-F1
#
_cell.length_a   1.000
_cell.length_b   1.000
_cell.length_c   1.000
_cell.angle_alpha   90.00
_cell.angle_beta   90.00
_cell.angle_gamma   90.00
#
_symmetry.space_group_name_H-M   'P 1'
#
loop_
_entity.id
_entity.type
_entity.pdbx_description
1 polymer ?
#
loop_
_entity_poly.entity_id
_entity_poly.type
_entity_poly.pdbx_seq_one_letter_code
_entity_poly.pdbx_strand_id
1 'polypeptide(L)'
;MASWNLEALLFLFACFFVVVVASVLLHWRRVRREQRAMDRMEALRQAGVSVPPSLHPVIDSNLCISSGNCTLVCPQGNNVIGLIENRGTLVDPSACIGHGRCAAECPVGAIRLVFGTSERGVDIPHVKPTFETNVAGLYVAGELGGMGLIVNAVRQAKSAMHNLAQSLKGEGGDDSAEQVAIVGAGPAGLTAALASIEMGLSYRLFEREPAIGGSVMHYPRRKLVMTSPVEMPLLGHVYSRTMSKEELLALWDKATRKHAVKIEYGVSVTDVRKENGVFVLDTSAGPVRTRRVLLTIGRRGEPRKLGVPGEEREKVVYLLRDPGMYAGKRVLVVGGGDSAIEAAAMIAEETDAEVALSYRGPAISRTKPENRERIGRLIEQGRVAAIFDSQVTAIEEKSVILAVPGGQRTIANDDVLVFAGGSPPSEFLRRAGVRMERHYGEETEHHRTAEKEHIFEHIREQRRSKGLADARASIRRVFAVPAALGALGVLGLTALFVLGRAYYFGLPGKPWVELFKPTGIIGHSLGVAALAFMAINFSYFARKEFKPLRGVGDIRAWMATHVVSGILALCILLVHSSLYLKNIFALTLYLSFGLVVFTGLLGRYLYAFVPLDPLGRPLTRQALRSLSERMLLENAPLLARLPISPKLRPLLAEPQITEHRWPELVYRLLVWWPLRWFELRRLLSQINGNLGDEETVETFRHYTREIVQLHFQQEFLPKLKRLLGVWRSVHAVLAFLLFFLVLAHTAIEWWLGYRWVF
;
A
#
# COMPACT_ATOMS: atom_id res chain seq x y z
N MET A 1 44.42 41.51 -2.06
CA MET A 1 44.20 40.42 -1.09
C MET A 1 43.21 40.92 -0.05
N ALA A 2 41.94 40.55 -0.20
CA ALA A 2 40.87 41.03 0.68
C ALA A 2 40.96 40.33 2.04
N SER A 3 41.06 41.11 3.12
CA SER A 3 40.95 40.63 4.50
C SER A 3 39.57 40.01 4.68
N TRP A 4 39.52 38.71 4.99
CA TRP A 4 38.30 38.07 5.44
C TRP A 4 37.86 38.73 6.75
N ASN A 5 36.69 39.38 6.78
CA ASN A 5 36.11 39.86 8.03
C ASN A 5 35.81 38.62 8.88
N LEU A 6 36.48 38.52 10.04
CA LEU A 6 36.34 37.45 11.03
C LEU A 6 34.87 37.10 11.31
N GLU A 7 33.98 38.10 11.25
CA GLU A 7 32.53 37.98 11.40
C GLU A 7 31.87 37.07 10.36
N ALA A 8 32.29 37.14 9.08
CA ALA A 8 31.74 36.31 8.01
C ALA A 8 32.16 34.84 8.18
N LEU A 9 33.40 34.61 8.60
CA LEU A 9 33.93 33.29 8.94
C LEU A 9 33.19 32.70 10.15
N LEU A 10 32.96 33.49 11.18
CA LEU A 10 32.18 33.10 12.37
C LEU A 10 30.73 32.76 12.01
N PHE A 11 30.08 33.55 11.15
CA PHE A 11 28.71 33.27 10.70
C PHE A 11 28.60 31.96 9.90
N LEU A 12 29.52 31.71 8.97
CA LEU A 12 29.57 30.45 8.21
C LEU A 12 29.83 29.25 9.12
N PHE A 13 30.72 29.40 10.12
CA PHE A 13 31.00 28.36 11.10
C PHE A 13 29.80 28.07 12.01
N ALA A 14 29.06 29.10 12.42
CA ALA A 14 27.83 28.96 13.19
C ALA A 14 26.72 28.25 12.39
N CYS A 15 26.52 28.63 11.11
CA CYS A 15 25.60 27.94 10.22
C CYS A 15 25.98 26.46 10.05
N PHE A 16 27.27 26.16 9.82
CA PHE A 16 27.78 24.79 9.73
C PHE A 16 27.52 24.00 11.03
N PHE A 17 27.81 24.61 12.19
CA PHE A 17 27.59 23.98 13.49
C PHE A 17 26.11 23.64 13.74
N VAL A 18 25.18 24.56 13.43
CA VAL A 18 23.74 24.31 13.55
C VAL A 18 23.30 23.14 12.67
N VAL A 19 23.81 23.06 11.43
CA VAL A 19 23.54 21.93 10.52
C VAL A 19 24.06 20.60 11.07
N VAL A 20 25.27 20.60 11.62
CA VAL A 20 25.88 19.40 12.23
C VAL A 20 25.06 18.96 13.44
N VAL A 21 24.74 19.87 14.36
CA VAL A 21 23.93 19.55 15.56
C VAL A 21 22.53 19.05 15.18
N ALA A 22 21.85 19.71 14.24
CA ALA A 22 20.55 19.26 13.75
C ALA A 22 20.64 17.87 13.10
N SER A 23 21.68 17.60 12.31
CA SER A 23 21.90 16.30 11.67
C SER A 23 22.16 15.19 12.69
N VAL A 24 22.96 15.46 13.73
CA VAL A 24 23.22 14.52 14.83
C VAL A 24 21.95 14.22 15.61
N LEU A 25 21.15 15.24 15.95
CA LEU A 25 19.88 15.04 16.67
C LEU A 25 18.86 14.25 15.84
N LEU A 26 18.74 14.54 14.54
CA LEU A 26 17.87 13.79 13.64
C LEU A 26 18.33 12.34 13.48
N HIS A 27 19.65 12.12 13.37
CA HIS A 27 20.24 10.78 13.33
C HIS A 27 19.96 10.00 14.62
N TRP A 28 20.21 10.61 15.78
CA TRP A 28 19.95 9.99 17.08
C TRP A 28 18.47 9.62 17.28
N ARG A 29 17.55 10.51 16.89
CA ARG A 29 16.10 10.21 16.91
C ARG A 29 15.74 9.04 16.00
N ARG A 30 16.39 8.93 14.83
CA ARG A 30 16.19 7.82 13.88
C ARG A 30 16.66 6.50 14.49
N VAL A 31 17.88 6.46 15.02
CA VAL A 31 18.47 5.27 15.65
C VAL A 31 17.59 4.79 16.82
N ARG A 32 17.11 5.70 17.69
CA ARG A 32 16.20 5.32 18.77
C ARG A 32 14.87 4.73 18.28
N ARG A 33 14.31 5.24 17.18
CA ARG A 33 13.06 4.72 16.60
C ARG A 33 13.25 3.33 15.99
N GLU A 34 14.38 3.13 15.33
CA GLU A 34 14.80 1.86 14.76
C GLU A 34 15.01 0.81 15.84
N GLN A 35 15.73 1.14 16.92
CA GLN A 35 15.93 0.24 18.05
C GLN A 35 14.61 -0.22 18.66
N ARG A 36 13.67 0.69 18.93
CA ARG A 36 12.34 0.34 19.45
C ARG A 36 11.56 -0.58 18.51
N ALA A 37 11.70 -0.39 17.21
CA ALA A 37 11.06 -1.25 16.21
C ALA A 37 11.68 -2.66 16.22
N MET A 38 13.00 -2.76 16.35
CA MET A 38 13.72 -4.03 16.49
C MET A 38 13.34 -4.76 17.79
N ASP A 39 13.37 -4.06 18.93
CA ASP A 39 13.03 -4.62 20.24
C ASP A 39 11.60 -5.19 20.25
N ARG A 40 10.65 -4.45 19.66
CA ARG A 40 9.25 -4.89 19.53
C ARG A 40 9.11 -6.10 18.62
N MET A 41 9.78 -6.09 17.46
CA MET A 41 9.74 -7.19 16.51
C MET A 41 10.31 -8.48 17.12
N GLU A 42 11.41 -8.37 17.87
CA GLU A 42 12.04 -9.48 18.56
C GLU A 42 11.16 -10.01 19.71
N ALA A 43 10.59 -9.12 20.53
CA ALA A 43 9.65 -9.52 21.58
C ALA A 43 8.43 -10.27 21.03
N LEU A 44 7.87 -9.83 19.90
CA LEU A 44 6.75 -10.51 19.24
C LEU A 44 7.16 -11.85 18.64
N ARG A 45 8.38 -11.94 18.08
CA ARG A 45 8.94 -13.20 17.57
C ARG A 45 9.11 -14.22 18.69
N GLN A 46 9.65 -13.81 19.83
CA GLN A 46 9.80 -14.66 21.03
C GLN A 46 8.44 -15.09 21.59
N ALA A 47 7.43 -14.22 21.54
CA ALA A 47 6.06 -14.53 21.94
C ALA A 47 5.27 -15.39 20.93
N GLY A 48 5.87 -15.79 19.80
CA GLY A 48 5.21 -16.58 18.75
C GLY A 48 4.12 -15.81 17.99
N VAL A 49 4.16 -14.47 18.01
CA VAL A 49 3.19 -13.56 17.40
C VAL A 49 3.78 -12.93 16.14
N SER A 50 4.18 -13.79 15.21
CA SER A 50 4.83 -13.37 13.96
C SER A 50 3.91 -13.44 12.74
N VAL A 51 2.73 -14.06 12.88
CA VAL A 51 1.87 -14.41 11.75
C VAL A 51 0.65 -13.49 11.69
N PRO A 52 0.53 -12.62 10.66
CA PRO A 52 -0.63 -11.76 10.48
C PRO A 52 -1.95 -12.56 10.38
N PRO A 53 -3.06 -12.02 10.91
CA PRO A 53 -4.33 -12.74 10.96
C PRO A 53 -4.98 -12.95 9.58
N SER A 54 -4.75 -12.04 8.63
CA SER A 54 -5.27 -12.13 7.26
C SER A 54 -4.50 -11.20 6.29
N LEU A 55 -5.06 -10.03 5.97
CA LEU A 55 -4.50 -9.03 5.05
C LEU A 55 -3.41 -8.22 5.74
N HIS A 56 -2.22 -8.18 5.15
CA HIS A 56 -1.11 -7.43 5.72
C HIS A 56 -0.16 -6.90 4.65
N PRO A 57 0.62 -5.84 4.95
CA PRO A 57 1.58 -5.31 4.00
C PRO A 57 2.85 -6.15 3.97
N VAL A 58 3.21 -6.63 2.79
CA VAL A 58 4.55 -7.11 2.48
C VAL A 58 5.32 -5.97 1.84
N ILE A 59 6.41 -5.57 2.48
CA ILE A 59 7.25 -4.48 2.03
C ILE A 59 8.41 -5.07 1.27
N ASP A 60 8.50 -4.71 -0.01
CA ASP A 60 9.64 -5.01 -0.83
C ASP A 60 10.80 -4.09 -0.40
N SER A 61 11.73 -4.67 0.37
CA SER A 61 12.93 -4.01 0.83
C SER A 61 13.78 -3.49 -0.32
N ASN A 62 13.63 -4.00 -1.53
CA ASN A 62 14.42 -3.61 -2.68
C ASN A 62 13.82 -2.42 -3.42
N LEU A 63 12.47 -2.33 -3.51
CA LEU A 63 11.80 -1.11 -3.97
C LEU A 63 11.85 0.00 -2.93
N CYS A 64 11.81 -0.35 -1.65
CA CYS A 64 11.61 0.60 -0.57
C CYS A 64 12.72 1.67 -0.54
N ILE A 65 12.44 2.87 -1.05
CA ILE A 65 13.34 4.02 -0.97
C ILE A 65 13.37 4.66 0.42
N SER A 66 13.04 3.90 1.48
CA SER A 66 12.98 4.35 2.88
C SER A 66 12.33 5.74 3.05
N SER A 67 11.29 6.02 2.28
CA SER A 67 10.59 7.29 2.39
C SER A 67 9.98 7.43 3.79
N GLY A 68 9.67 6.32 4.46
CA GLY A 68 9.01 6.36 5.76
C GLY A 68 7.54 6.75 5.68
N ASN A 69 7.01 7.12 4.49
CA ASN A 69 5.60 7.47 4.31
C ASN A 69 4.68 6.39 4.87
N CYS A 70 5.01 5.11 4.64
CA CYS A 70 4.25 3.98 5.14
C CYS A 70 4.08 3.95 6.66
N THR A 71 5.09 4.39 7.41
CA THR A 71 5.04 4.51 8.87
C THR A 71 4.18 5.70 9.31
N LEU A 72 4.16 6.77 8.50
CA LEU A 72 3.49 8.03 8.83
C LEU A 72 1.99 8.03 8.49
N VAL A 73 1.58 7.25 7.49
CA VAL A 73 0.17 7.20 7.02
C VAL A 73 -0.63 6.08 7.68
N CYS A 74 0.03 5.19 8.43
CA CYS A 74 -0.61 4.13 9.19
C CYS A 74 -1.40 4.74 10.38
N PRO A 75 -2.71 4.48 10.51
CA PRO A 75 -3.50 4.96 11.64
C PRO A 75 -3.10 4.27 12.95
N GLN A 76 -2.49 3.08 12.87
CA GLN A 76 -1.90 2.36 14.01
C GLN A 76 -0.46 2.83 14.32
N GLY A 77 -0.01 3.91 13.68
CA GLY A 77 1.32 4.48 13.85
C GLY A 77 2.44 3.55 13.38
N ASN A 78 3.63 3.75 13.97
CA ASN A 78 4.85 3.01 13.66
C ASN A 78 4.88 1.58 14.25
N ASN A 79 3.78 1.15 14.88
CA ASN A 79 3.71 -0.18 15.51
C ASN A 79 3.64 -1.27 14.46
N VAL A 80 2.87 -1.06 13.38
CA VAL A 80 2.69 -2.05 12.30
C VAL A 80 3.91 -2.09 11.38
N ILE A 81 4.37 -0.92 10.92
CA ILE A 81 5.53 -0.79 10.03
C ILE A 81 6.55 0.14 10.68
N GLY A 82 7.76 -0.37 10.87
CA GLY A 82 8.92 0.40 11.32
C GLY A 82 9.92 0.66 10.19
N LEU A 83 10.91 1.52 10.45
CA LEU A 83 12.08 1.68 9.60
C LEU A 83 13.27 0.98 10.28
N ILE A 84 13.67 -0.19 9.75
CA ILE A 84 14.82 -0.97 10.22
C ILE A 84 15.83 -1.08 9.06
N GLU A 85 17.10 -0.80 9.33
CA GLU A 85 18.19 -0.65 8.36
C GLU A 85 17.83 0.28 7.20
N ASN A 86 17.07 1.34 7.50
CA ASN A 86 16.49 2.21 6.50
C ASN A 86 15.58 1.45 5.51
N ARG A 87 14.75 0.53 5.97
CA ARG A 87 13.73 -0.13 5.14
C ARG A 87 12.43 -0.19 5.91
N GLY A 88 11.33 0.06 5.20
CA GLY A 88 10.02 -0.28 5.75
C GLY A 88 10.02 -1.76 6.08
N THR A 89 9.80 -2.10 7.33
CA THR A 89 9.81 -3.47 7.83
C THR A 89 8.54 -3.68 8.62
N LEU A 90 7.87 -4.80 8.39
CA LEU A 90 6.68 -5.18 9.15
C LEU A 90 7.14 -5.56 10.56
N VAL A 91 6.79 -4.76 11.56
CA VAL A 91 7.21 -4.92 12.96
C VAL A 91 6.17 -5.70 13.73
N ASP A 92 4.91 -5.31 13.59
CA ASP A 92 3.77 -5.93 14.27
C ASP A 92 2.65 -6.22 13.26
N PRO A 93 2.66 -7.41 12.65
CA PRO A 93 1.60 -7.82 11.72
C PRO A 93 0.23 -7.93 12.40
N SER A 94 0.20 -8.22 13.71
CA SER A 94 -1.05 -8.44 14.47
C SER A 94 -1.83 -7.14 14.70
N ALA A 95 -1.12 -6.02 14.77
CA ALA A 95 -1.71 -4.68 14.83
C ALA A 95 -2.23 -4.18 13.47
N CYS A 96 -1.98 -4.91 12.36
CA CYS A 96 -2.43 -4.48 11.05
C CYS A 96 -3.96 -4.60 10.89
N ILE A 97 -4.61 -3.49 10.56
CA ILE A 97 -6.06 -3.45 10.29
C ILE A 97 -6.42 -3.58 8.81
N GLY A 98 -5.46 -3.82 7.91
CA GLY A 98 -5.72 -4.02 6.48
C GLY A 98 -6.25 -2.78 5.71
N HIS A 99 -5.97 -1.56 6.18
CA HIS A 99 -6.48 -0.32 5.57
C HIS A 99 -5.78 0.12 4.28
N GLY A 100 -4.61 -0.46 3.95
CA GLY A 100 -3.95 -0.32 2.66
C GLY A 100 -3.27 1.01 2.30
N ARG A 101 -3.39 2.07 3.11
CA ARG A 101 -2.76 3.38 2.77
C ARG A 101 -1.25 3.32 2.65
N CYS A 102 -0.58 2.40 3.35
CA CYS A 102 0.86 2.20 3.23
C CYS A 102 1.28 1.82 1.80
N ALA A 103 0.46 1.02 1.10
CA ALA A 103 0.65 0.68 -0.30
C ALA A 103 0.37 1.89 -1.20
N ALA A 104 -0.79 2.52 -1.03
CA ALA A 104 -1.22 3.65 -1.85
C ALA A 104 -0.27 4.87 -1.78
N GLU A 105 0.29 5.16 -0.61
CA GLU A 105 1.16 6.33 -0.37
C GLU A 105 2.65 6.02 -0.59
N CYS A 106 2.96 4.82 -1.09
CA CYS A 106 4.32 4.44 -1.39
C CYS A 106 4.79 5.10 -2.71
N PRO A 107 5.78 6.01 -2.69
CA PRO A 107 6.27 6.73 -3.88
C PRO A 107 6.69 5.82 -5.04
N VAL A 108 7.11 4.62 -4.69
CA VAL A 108 7.77 3.68 -5.57
C VAL A 108 7.01 2.35 -5.63
N GLY A 109 5.82 2.27 -5.03
CA GLY A 109 5.02 1.04 -5.02
C GLY A 109 5.64 -0.13 -4.25
N ALA A 110 6.52 0.13 -3.28
CA ALA A 110 7.25 -0.90 -2.52
C ALA A 110 6.38 -1.79 -1.62
N ILE A 111 5.11 -1.46 -1.40
CA ILE A 111 4.28 -2.12 -0.39
C ILE A 111 3.08 -2.74 -1.05
N ARG A 112 2.90 -4.02 -0.78
CA ARG A 112 1.87 -4.89 -1.34
C ARG A 112 0.97 -5.40 -0.24
N LEU A 113 -0.32 -5.54 -0.49
CA LEU A 113 -1.25 -6.10 0.47
C LEU A 113 -1.54 -7.55 0.08
N VAL A 114 -1.13 -8.48 0.91
CA VAL A 114 -1.26 -9.92 0.64
C VAL A 114 -2.18 -10.58 1.65
N PHE A 115 -2.77 -11.70 1.25
CA PHE A 115 -3.63 -12.52 2.10
C PHE A 115 -2.95 -13.79 2.55
N GLY A 116 -3.08 -14.10 3.83
CA GLY A 116 -2.43 -15.26 4.44
C GLY A 116 -0.92 -15.07 4.54
N THR A 117 -0.20 -16.08 5.02
CA THR A 117 1.27 -16.12 5.06
C THR A 117 1.80 -17.35 4.36
N SER A 118 3.12 -17.47 4.20
CA SER A 118 3.77 -18.68 3.70
C SER A 118 3.39 -19.94 4.50
N GLU A 119 3.06 -19.78 5.79
CA GLU A 119 2.68 -20.87 6.69
C GLU A 119 1.16 -21.03 6.86
N ARG A 120 0.38 -19.97 6.57
CA ARG A 120 -1.06 -19.93 6.85
C ARG A 120 -1.85 -19.45 5.63
N GLY A 121 -2.45 -20.41 4.92
CA GLY A 121 -3.34 -20.14 3.80
C GLY A 121 -4.68 -19.55 4.24
N VAL A 122 -5.19 -18.54 3.52
CA VAL A 122 -6.53 -17.97 3.72
C VAL A 122 -7.37 -18.24 2.47
N ASP A 123 -8.55 -18.83 2.68
CA ASP A 123 -9.52 -19.03 1.60
C ASP A 123 -10.28 -17.72 1.34
N ILE A 124 -10.34 -17.33 0.08
CA ILE A 124 -11.02 -16.14 -0.44
C ILE A 124 -11.77 -16.56 -1.71
N PRO A 125 -12.98 -16.05 -1.96
CA PRO A 125 -13.64 -16.28 -3.24
C PRO A 125 -12.80 -15.71 -4.39
N HIS A 126 -12.82 -16.40 -5.53
CA HIS A 126 -12.33 -15.86 -6.78
C HIS A 126 -13.21 -14.69 -7.21
N VAL A 127 -12.61 -13.52 -7.33
CA VAL A 127 -13.29 -12.27 -7.67
C VAL A 127 -12.45 -11.52 -8.69
N LYS A 128 -13.07 -11.10 -9.79
CA LYS A 128 -12.51 -10.19 -10.79
C LYS A 128 -12.46 -8.77 -10.24
N PRO A 129 -11.67 -7.83 -10.78
CA PRO A 129 -11.68 -6.40 -10.39
C PRO A 129 -13.04 -5.75 -10.42
N THR A 130 -13.90 -6.23 -11.31
CA THR A 130 -15.29 -5.79 -11.40
C THR A 130 -16.14 -6.17 -10.20
N PHE A 131 -15.57 -6.91 -9.23
CA PHE A 131 -16.24 -7.57 -8.11
C PHE A 131 -17.15 -8.74 -8.51
N GLU A 132 -17.17 -9.09 -9.79
CA GLU A 132 -17.85 -10.29 -10.28
C GLU A 132 -17.04 -11.54 -9.93
N THR A 133 -17.72 -12.62 -9.59
CA THR A 133 -17.09 -13.92 -9.35
C THR A 133 -16.81 -14.66 -10.66
N ASN A 134 -16.37 -15.91 -10.59
CA ASN A 134 -16.34 -16.81 -11.75
C ASN A 134 -17.76 -17.17 -12.26
N VAL A 135 -18.81 -16.91 -11.48
CA VAL A 135 -20.20 -17.11 -11.90
C VAL A 135 -20.72 -15.78 -12.47
N ALA A 136 -20.97 -15.77 -13.79
CA ALA A 136 -21.39 -14.55 -14.49
C ALA A 136 -22.67 -13.97 -13.90
N GLY A 137 -22.64 -12.68 -13.55
CA GLY A 137 -23.74 -11.95 -12.92
C GLY A 137 -23.86 -12.09 -11.39
N LEU A 138 -22.96 -12.87 -10.76
CA LEU A 138 -22.85 -13.00 -9.30
C LEU A 138 -21.64 -12.20 -8.81
N TYR A 139 -21.88 -11.22 -7.95
CA TYR A 139 -20.90 -10.29 -7.41
C TYR A 139 -20.71 -10.50 -5.91
N VAL A 140 -19.54 -10.10 -5.40
CA VAL A 140 -19.20 -10.17 -3.98
C VAL A 140 -18.61 -8.85 -3.52
N ALA A 141 -19.05 -8.33 -2.37
CA ALA A 141 -18.49 -7.13 -1.76
C ALA A 141 -18.44 -7.22 -0.23
N GLY A 142 -17.62 -6.37 0.38
CA GLY A 142 -17.47 -6.31 1.83
C GLY A 142 -16.32 -7.16 2.35
N GLU A 143 -16.49 -7.71 3.55
CA GLU A 143 -15.46 -8.52 4.19
C GLU A 143 -15.14 -9.80 3.40
N LEU A 144 -16.08 -10.29 2.59
CA LEU A 144 -15.87 -11.44 1.69
C LEU A 144 -14.74 -11.21 0.69
N GLY A 145 -14.54 -9.97 0.21
CA GLY A 145 -13.43 -9.59 -0.66
C GLY A 145 -12.08 -9.49 0.07
N GLY A 146 -12.02 -9.90 1.34
CA GLY A 146 -10.80 -9.96 2.15
C GLY A 146 -10.50 -8.70 2.97
N MET A 147 -11.17 -7.57 2.72
CA MET A 147 -10.92 -6.31 3.43
C MET A 147 -12.01 -5.99 4.47
N GLY A 148 -11.81 -6.42 5.72
CA GLY A 148 -12.83 -6.36 6.79
C GLY A 148 -13.12 -4.99 7.42
N LEU A 149 -12.74 -3.87 6.80
CA LEU A 149 -13.06 -2.53 7.32
C LEU A 149 -14.36 -2.00 6.70
N ILE A 150 -15.18 -1.31 7.51
CA ILE A 150 -16.43 -0.67 7.08
C ILE A 150 -16.21 0.25 5.87
N VAL A 151 -15.14 1.07 5.88
CA VAL A 151 -14.81 1.97 4.74
C VAL A 151 -14.53 1.19 3.45
N ASN A 152 -13.89 0.02 3.56
CA ASN A 152 -13.63 -0.82 2.40
C ASN A 152 -14.92 -1.49 1.93
N ALA A 153 -15.76 -1.95 2.85
CA ALA A 153 -17.06 -2.53 2.52
C ALA A 153 -17.95 -1.56 1.73
N VAL A 154 -17.99 -0.28 2.12
CA VAL A 154 -18.70 0.78 1.39
C VAL A 154 -18.10 0.99 -0.01
N ARG A 155 -16.78 1.18 -0.11
CA ARG A 155 -16.10 1.42 -1.40
C ARG A 155 -16.30 0.26 -2.38
N GLN A 156 -16.09 -0.96 -1.92
CA GLN A 156 -16.26 -2.17 -2.73
C GLN A 156 -17.71 -2.31 -3.20
N ALA A 157 -18.70 -2.10 -2.32
CA ALA A 157 -20.10 -2.17 -2.70
C ALA A 157 -20.46 -1.12 -3.77
N LYS A 158 -19.97 0.12 -3.65
CA LYS A 158 -20.19 1.17 -4.66
C LYS A 158 -19.62 0.76 -6.02
N SER A 159 -18.39 0.25 -6.05
CA SER A 159 -17.75 -0.23 -7.29
C SER A 159 -18.46 -1.46 -7.87
N ALA A 160 -18.79 -2.45 -7.04
CA ALA A 160 -19.51 -3.65 -7.46
C ALA A 160 -20.86 -3.31 -8.09
N MET A 161 -21.64 -2.40 -7.46
CA MET A 161 -22.91 -1.95 -8.01
C MET A 161 -22.76 -1.20 -9.33
N HIS A 162 -21.72 -0.38 -9.50
CA HIS A 162 -21.46 0.29 -10.78
C HIS A 162 -21.21 -0.71 -11.91
N ASN A 163 -20.37 -1.72 -11.66
CA ASN A 163 -20.05 -2.76 -12.64
C ASN A 163 -21.25 -3.66 -12.93
N LEU A 164 -22.00 -4.02 -11.89
CA LEU A 164 -23.24 -4.77 -11.99
C LEU A 164 -24.26 -4.01 -12.85
N ALA A 165 -24.48 -2.73 -12.58
CA ALA A 165 -25.38 -1.88 -13.36
C ALA A 165 -24.97 -1.77 -14.84
N GLN A 166 -23.67 -1.69 -15.12
CA GLN A 166 -23.17 -1.71 -16.50
C GLN A 166 -23.45 -3.05 -17.18
N SER A 167 -23.28 -4.17 -16.47
CA SER A 167 -23.58 -5.51 -17.01
C SER A 167 -25.06 -5.72 -17.34
N LEU A 168 -25.97 -4.92 -16.77
CA LEU A 168 -27.40 -4.96 -17.06
C LEU A 168 -27.78 -4.16 -18.32
N LYS A 169 -26.92 -3.22 -18.77
CA LYS A 169 -27.19 -2.39 -19.95
C LYS A 169 -26.99 -3.21 -21.23
N GLY A 170 -28.05 -3.35 -22.03
CA GLY A 170 -28.01 -4.05 -23.32
C GLY A 170 -28.59 -5.46 -23.31
N GLU A 171 -28.96 -5.99 -22.15
CA GLU A 171 -29.72 -7.24 -22.04
C GLU A 171 -31.24 -6.94 -22.02
N GLY A 172 -31.96 -7.35 -23.07
CA GLY A 172 -33.42 -7.44 -23.04
C GLY A 172 -33.84 -8.49 -22.01
N GLY A 173 -34.52 -8.05 -20.95
CA GLY A 173 -34.89 -8.91 -19.83
C GLY A 173 -36.40 -9.08 -19.75
N ASP A 174 -36.81 -10.21 -19.19
CA ASP A 174 -38.16 -10.44 -18.69
C ASP A 174 -38.51 -9.39 -17.63
N ASP A 175 -39.49 -8.52 -17.91
CA ASP A 175 -39.95 -7.42 -17.03
C ASP A 175 -40.51 -7.94 -15.69
N SER A 176 -40.73 -9.26 -15.55
CA SER A 176 -41.25 -9.86 -14.32
C SER A 176 -40.18 -10.17 -13.26
N ALA A 177 -38.87 -10.11 -13.58
CA ALA A 177 -37.79 -10.44 -12.66
C ALA A 177 -37.05 -9.19 -12.13
N GLU A 178 -36.83 -9.15 -10.81
CA GLU A 178 -36.04 -8.09 -10.16
C GLU A 178 -34.62 -8.02 -10.73
N GLN A 179 -34.11 -6.82 -10.94
CA GLN A 179 -32.80 -6.64 -11.57
C GLN A 179 -31.66 -7.09 -10.66
N VAL A 180 -31.78 -6.87 -9.34
CA VAL A 180 -30.71 -7.15 -8.38
C VAL A 180 -31.24 -7.77 -7.09
N ALA A 181 -30.69 -8.92 -6.67
CA ALA A 181 -30.80 -9.40 -5.30
C ALA A 181 -29.53 -9.04 -4.51
N ILE A 182 -29.70 -8.41 -3.35
CA ILE A 182 -28.62 -8.09 -2.42
C ILE A 182 -28.81 -8.96 -1.18
N VAL A 183 -27.77 -9.71 -0.82
CA VAL A 183 -27.84 -10.64 0.32
C VAL A 183 -26.99 -10.10 1.48
N GLY A 184 -27.66 -9.77 2.60
CA GLY A 184 -27.11 -9.20 3.83
C GLY A 184 -27.26 -7.67 3.91
N ALA A 185 -27.79 -7.13 5.02
CA ALA A 185 -27.96 -5.70 5.27
C ALA A 185 -26.87 -5.13 6.22
N GLY A 186 -25.64 -5.60 6.04
CA GLY A 186 -24.44 -4.97 6.63
C GLY A 186 -24.03 -3.67 5.91
N PRO A 187 -22.87 -3.08 6.25
CA PRO A 187 -22.41 -1.83 5.63
C PRO A 187 -22.35 -1.89 4.09
N ALA A 188 -21.88 -3.01 3.54
CA ALA A 188 -21.81 -3.22 2.09
C ALA A 188 -23.21 -3.33 1.45
N GLY A 189 -24.11 -4.13 2.03
CA GLY A 189 -25.46 -4.31 1.50
C GLY A 189 -26.33 -3.05 1.57
N LEU A 190 -26.25 -2.31 2.68
CA LEU A 190 -26.91 -1.00 2.80
C LEU A 190 -26.39 0.00 1.76
N THR A 191 -25.07 0.02 1.54
CA THR A 191 -24.46 0.84 0.48
C THR A 191 -24.98 0.43 -0.89
N ALA A 192 -25.08 -0.88 -1.15
CA ALA A 192 -25.57 -1.40 -2.41
C ALA A 192 -27.04 -1.08 -2.67
N ALA A 193 -27.90 -1.12 -1.64
CA ALA A 193 -29.30 -0.73 -1.77
C ALA A 193 -29.45 0.78 -2.05
N LEU A 194 -28.68 1.63 -1.35
CA LEU A 194 -28.65 3.06 -1.62
C LEU A 194 -28.13 3.37 -3.04
N ALA A 195 -27.09 2.66 -3.50
CA ALA A 195 -26.60 2.77 -4.87
C ALA A 195 -27.63 2.30 -5.90
N SER A 196 -28.40 1.25 -5.60
CA SER A 196 -29.49 0.77 -6.47
C SER A 196 -30.55 1.85 -6.66
N ILE A 197 -30.95 2.53 -5.58
CA ILE A 197 -31.88 3.67 -5.63
C ILE A 197 -31.30 4.82 -6.46
N GLU A 198 -30.04 5.21 -6.20
CA GLU A 198 -29.36 6.28 -6.93
C GLU A 198 -29.27 6.00 -8.44
N MET A 199 -29.13 4.73 -8.83
CA MET A 199 -29.04 4.28 -10.22
C MET A 199 -30.40 3.95 -10.86
N GLY A 200 -31.51 4.00 -10.11
CA GLY A 200 -32.84 3.64 -10.58
C GLY A 200 -33.02 2.14 -10.89
N LEU A 201 -32.30 1.25 -10.19
CA LEU A 201 -32.41 -0.20 -10.35
C LEU A 201 -33.49 -0.78 -9.43
N SER A 202 -34.24 -1.77 -9.92
CA SER A 202 -35.11 -2.58 -9.07
C SER A 202 -34.28 -3.59 -8.27
N TYR A 203 -34.55 -3.70 -6.96
CA TYR A 203 -33.76 -4.54 -6.07
C TYR A 203 -34.59 -5.16 -4.94
N ARG A 204 -34.10 -6.30 -4.44
CA ARG A 204 -34.51 -6.90 -3.16
C ARG A 204 -33.31 -7.08 -2.26
N LEU A 205 -33.40 -6.56 -1.04
CA LEU A 205 -32.36 -6.68 -0.02
C LEU A 205 -32.83 -7.62 1.10
N PHE A 206 -32.17 -8.77 1.22
CA PHE A 206 -32.49 -9.79 2.22
C PHE A 206 -31.59 -9.66 3.45
N GLU A 207 -32.18 -9.67 4.64
CA GLU A 207 -31.48 -9.72 5.92
C GLU A 207 -32.08 -10.82 6.80
N ARG A 208 -31.20 -11.69 7.32
CA ARG A 208 -31.62 -12.82 8.17
C ARG A 208 -31.98 -12.35 9.58
N GLU A 209 -31.34 -11.29 10.05
CA GLU A 209 -31.56 -10.73 11.37
C GLU A 209 -32.78 -9.78 11.37
N PRO A 210 -33.40 -9.51 12.53
CA PRO A 210 -34.56 -8.61 12.61
C PRO A 210 -34.20 -7.12 12.51
N ALA A 211 -32.92 -6.77 12.33
CA ALA A 211 -32.43 -5.40 12.28
C ALA A 211 -31.19 -5.27 11.39
N ILE A 212 -30.90 -4.04 10.94
CA ILE A 212 -29.74 -3.74 10.09
C ILE A 212 -28.41 -3.71 10.84
N GLY A 213 -27.31 -3.77 10.09
CA GLY A 213 -25.95 -3.50 10.57
C GLY A 213 -25.01 -4.69 10.47
N GLY A 214 -25.52 -5.89 10.21
CA GLY A 214 -24.74 -7.12 10.07
C GLY A 214 -23.80 -7.32 11.25
N SER A 215 -22.52 -7.63 11.01
CA SER A 215 -21.52 -7.83 12.07
C SER A 215 -21.45 -6.71 13.11
N VAL A 216 -21.71 -5.46 12.72
CA VAL A 216 -21.65 -4.30 13.65
C VAL A 216 -22.74 -4.37 14.71
N MET A 217 -23.93 -4.90 14.39
CA MET A 217 -25.03 -5.02 15.36
C MET A 217 -24.69 -5.96 16.52
N HIS A 218 -23.76 -6.90 16.30
CA HIS A 218 -23.35 -7.89 17.30
C HIS A 218 -22.13 -7.45 18.13
N TYR A 219 -21.58 -6.26 17.86
CA TYR A 219 -20.53 -5.72 18.72
C TYR A 219 -21.08 -5.38 20.12
N PRO A 220 -20.24 -5.45 21.17
CA PRO A 220 -20.61 -4.96 22.49
C PRO A 220 -21.10 -3.51 22.46
N ARG A 221 -21.97 -3.15 23.42
CA ARG A 221 -22.46 -1.77 23.56
C ARG A 221 -21.31 -0.78 23.69
N ARG A 222 -21.48 0.42 23.13
CA ARG A 222 -20.49 1.53 23.15
C ARG A 222 -19.14 1.22 22.49
N LYS A 223 -19.02 0.09 21.76
CA LYS A 223 -17.80 -0.20 21.01
C LYS A 223 -17.54 0.90 19.98
N LEU A 224 -16.34 1.46 20.00
CA LEU A 224 -15.90 2.42 18.99
C LEU A 224 -15.65 1.73 17.65
N VAL A 225 -16.22 2.30 16.60
CA VAL A 225 -16.19 1.85 15.22
C VAL A 225 -15.86 3.03 14.30
N MET A 226 -15.37 2.72 13.10
CA MET A 226 -14.94 3.68 12.07
C MET A 226 -13.66 4.45 12.44
N THR A 227 -12.72 4.56 11.49
CA THR A 227 -11.41 5.21 11.72
C THR A 227 -10.97 6.11 10.57
N SER A 228 -11.82 6.33 9.56
CA SER A 228 -11.57 7.16 8.37
C SER A 228 -12.90 7.66 7.76
N PRO A 229 -12.93 8.89 7.23
CA PRO A 229 -14.07 9.38 6.47
C PRO A 229 -14.40 8.51 5.25
N VAL A 230 -15.68 8.37 4.93
CA VAL A 230 -16.17 7.61 3.78
C VAL A 230 -17.30 8.36 3.09
N GLU A 231 -17.38 8.24 1.77
CA GLU A 231 -18.48 8.75 0.97
C GLU A 231 -19.47 7.63 0.70
N MET A 232 -20.73 7.82 1.08
CA MET A 232 -21.80 6.86 0.87
C MET A 232 -22.82 7.42 -0.15
N PRO A 233 -23.36 6.57 -1.05
CA PRO A 233 -24.44 6.96 -1.97
C PRO A 233 -25.62 7.58 -1.21
N LEU A 234 -26.20 8.66 -1.74
CA LEU A 234 -27.33 9.42 -1.18
C LEU A 234 -27.11 10.08 0.22
N LEU A 235 -26.05 9.72 0.94
CA LEU A 235 -25.64 10.24 2.24
C LEU A 235 -24.51 11.27 2.17
N GLY A 236 -23.70 11.25 1.11
CA GLY A 236 -22.55 12.11 0.94
C GLY A 236 -21.38 11.71 1.86
N HIS A 237 -20.55 12.69 2.23
CA HIS A 237 -19.37 12.47 3.07
C HIS A 237 -19.74 12.28 4.55
N VAL A 238 -19.41 11.12 5.10
CA VAL A 238 -19.43 10.83 6.54
C VAL A 238 -18.04 11.15 7.12
N TYR A 239 -17.89 12.33 7.73
CA TYR A 239 -16.59 12.87 8.16
C TYR A 239 -16.08 12.35 9.51
N SER A 240 -16.89 11.61 10.27
CA SER A 240 -16.46 11.20 11.61
C SER A 240 -15.27 10.24 11.55
N ARG A 241 -14.21 10.56 12.29
CA ARG A 241 -13.05 9.68 12.41
C ARG A 241 -13.29 8.55 13.40
N THR A 242 -14.28 8.64 14.28
CA THR A 242 -14.62 7.59 15.26
C THR A 242 -16.07 7.78 15.71
N MET A 243 -16.83 6.70 15.78
CA MET A 243 -18.22 6.68 16.22
C MET A 243 -18.42 5.49 17.15
N SER A 244 -19.37 5.54 18.07
CA SER A 244 -19.86 4.35 18.75
C SER A 244 -20.68 3.48 17.78
N LYS A 245 -20.81 2.19 18.11
CA LYS A 245 -21.71 1.24 17.44
C LYS A 245 -23.11 1.85 17.28
N GLU A 246 -23.65 2.40 18.37
CA GLU A 246 -25.01 2.95 18.40
C GLU A 246 -25.16 4.16 17.48
N GLU A 247 -24.19 5.08 17.48
CA GLU A 247 -24.20 6.23 16.57
C GLU A 247 -24.15 5.80 15.10
N LEU A 248 -23.34 4.78 14.77
CA LEU A 248 -23.24 4.26 13.41
C LEU A 248 -24.53 3.56 12.96
N LEU A 249 -25.14 2.76 13.83
CA LEU A 249 -26.43 2.12 13.56
C LEU A 249 -27.54 3.17 13.39
N ALA A 250 -27.57 4.20 14.25
CA ALA A 250 -28.53 5.31 14.14
C ALA A 250 -28.35 6.10 12.83
N LEU A 251 -27.12 6.29 12.36
CA LEU A 251 -26.84 6.90 11.07
C LEU A 251 -27.42 6.08 9.92
N TRP A 252 -27.19 4.76 9.91
CA TRP A 252 -27.74 3.87 8.87
C TRP A 252 -29.26 3.77 8.93
N ASP A 253 -29.82 3.73 10.12
CA ASP A 253 -31.26 3.70 10.35
C ASP A 253 -31.94 4.99 9.88
N LYS A 254 -31.32 6.16 10.12
CA LYS A 254 -31.74 7.43 9.55
C LYS A 254 -31.66 7.43 8.02
N ALA A 255 -30.60 6.85 7.45
CA ALA A 255 -30.40 6.77 6.00
C ALA A 255 -31.47 5.91 5.32
N THR A 256 -31.71 4.72 5.86
CA THR A 256 -32.68 3.75 5.32
C THR A 256 -34.10 4.33 5.34
N ARG A 257 -34.50 4.99 6.43
CA ARG A 257 -35.78 5.72 6.49
C ARG A 257 -35.86 6.87 5.50
N LYS A 258 -34.84 7.73 5.47
CA LYS A 258 -34.81 8.93 4.60
C LYS A 258 -34.96 8.57 3.11
N HIS A 259 -34.37 7.45 2.69
CA HIS A 259 -34.37 7.01 1.30
C HIS A 259 -35.33 5.85 1.03
N ALA A 260 -36.21 5.52 1.97
CA ALA A 260 -37.19 4.43 1.86
C ALA A 260 -36.58 3.10 1.37
N VAL A 261 -35.42 2.74 1.92
CA VAL A 261 -34.73 1.48 1.58
C VAL A 261 -35.62 0.30 1.99
N LYS A 262 -35.94 -0.58 1.02
CA LYS A 262 -36.77 -1.77 1.25
C LYS A 262 -35.86 -2.92 1.70
N ILE A 263 -36.09 -3.42 2.91
CA ILE A 263 -35.31 -4.50 3.52
C ILE A 263 -36.27 -5.60 3.96
N GLU A 264 -35.97 -6.83 3.58
CA GLU A 264 -36.73 -8.02 3.97
C GLU A 264 -36.02 -8.69 5.15
N TYR A 265 -36.46 -8.37 6.36
CA TYR A 265 -35.90 -8.90 7.60
C TYR A 265 -36.41 -10.32 7.90
N GLY A 266 -35.62 -11.09 8.64
CA GLY A 266 -35.95 -12.49 8.97
C GLY A 266 -35.88 -13.44 7.77
N VAL A 267 -35.38 -12.97 6.62
CA VAL A 267 -35.30 -13.76 5.39
C VAL A 267 -33.87 -14.27 5.21
N SER A 268 -33.69 -15.58 5.39
CA SER A 268 -32.40 -16.24 5.16
C SER A 268 -32.33 -16.77 3.73
N VAL A 269 -31.27 -16.42 3.01
CA VAL A 269 -30.94 -17.01 1.70
C VAL A 269 -30.07 -18.25 1.94
N THR A 270 -30.59 -19.43 1.60
CA THR A 270 -29.93 -20.72 1.89
C THR A 270 -29.11 -21.23 0.72
N ASP A 271 -29.55 -20.90 -0.51
CA ASP A 271 -28.88 -21.30 -1.75
C ASP A 271 -29.08 -20.29 -2.87
N VAL A 272 -28.14 -20.28 -3.83
CA VAL A 272 -28.18 -19.41 -5.02
C VAL A 272 -27.76 -20.24 -6.23
N ARG A 273 -28.69 -20.44 -7.16
CA ARG A 273 -28.43 -21.18 -8.41
C ARG A 273 -28.74 -20.32 -9.63
N LYS A 274 -28.12 -20.65 -10.76
CA LYS A 274 -28.39 -20.00 -12.04
C LYS A 274 -29.10 -20.98 -12.98
N GLU A 275 -30.30 -20.63 -13.40
CA GLU A 275 -31.17 -21.43 -14.27
C GLU A 275 -31.60 -20.60 -15.49
N ASN A 276 -31.36 -21.10 -16.71
CA ASN A 276 -31.75 -20.43 -17.96
C ASN A 276 -31.31 -18.95 -18.05
N GLY A 277 -30.12 -18.62 -17.52
CA GLY A 277 -29.57 -17.26 -17.53
C GLY A 277 -30.03 -16.35 -16.39
N VAL A 278 -31.00 -16.76 -15.57
CA VAL A 278 -31.54 -16.02 -14.42
C VAL A 278 -31.12 -16.70 -13.12
N PHE A 279 -30.90 -15.94 -12.05
CA PHE A 279 -30.64 -16.50 -10.73
C PHE A 279 -31.94 -16.85 -10.00
N VAL A 280 -31.92 -17.99 -9.32
CA VAL A 280 -32.97 -18.43 -8.39
C VAL A 280 -32.34 -18.54 -7.01
N LEU A 281 -32.84 -17.74 -6.06
CA LEU A 281 -32.42 -17.75 -4.67
C LEU A 281 -33.44 -18.52 -3.86
N ASP A 282 -33.01 -19.55 -3.15
CA ASP A 282 -33.87 -20.18 -2.14
C ASP A 282 -33.82 -19.35 -0.88
N THR A 283 -34.99 -18.87 -0.44
CA THR A 283 -35.11 -18.10 0.79
C THR A 283 -36.10 -18.76 1.74
N SER A 284 -36.00 -18.45 3.03
CA SER A 284 -36.99 -18.88 4.03
C SER A 284 -38.41 -18.35 3.77
N ALA A 285 -38.57 -17.34 2.90
CA ALA A 285 -39.86 -16.79 2.48
C ALA A 285 -40.32 -17.29 1.09
N GLY A 286 -39.64 -18.28 0.52
CA GLY A 286 -39.89 -18.83 -0.81
C GLY A 286 -38.82 -18.44 -1.86
N PRO A 287 -38.85 -19.07 -3.05
CA PRO A 287 -37.84 -18.83 -4.08
C PRO A 287 -38.00 -17.46 -4.73
N VAL A 288 -36.88 -16.81 -5.06
CA VAL A 288 -36.85 -15.48 -5.71
C VAL A 288 -36.02 -15.52 -6.98
N ARG A 289 -36.55 -14.96 -8.07
CA ARG A 289 -35.85 -14.84 -9.36
C ARG A 289 -35.24 -13.45 -9.53
N THR A 290 -34.00 -13.39 -9.99
CA THR A 290 -33.30 -12.13 -10.25
C THR A 290 -32.26 -12.24 -11.35
N ARG A 291 -31.94 -11.12 -12.02
CA ARG A 291 -30.95 -11.08 -13.10
C ARG A 291 -29.51 -11.06 -12.60
N ARG A 292 -29.27 -10.44 -11.45
CA ARG A 292 -27.94 -10.28 -10.83
C ARG A 292 -28.03 -10.46 -9.33
N VAL A 293 -26.94 -10.94 -8.74
CA VAL A 293 -26.86 -11.16 -7.29
C VAL A 293 -25.61 -10.48 -6.76
N LEU A 294 -25.73 -9.74 -5.66
CA LEU A 294 -24.61 -9.20 -4.91
C LEU A 294 -24.61 -9.80 -3.50
N LEU A 295 -23.58 -10.60 -3.21
CA LEU A 295 -23.38 -11.20 -1.89
C LEU A 295 -22.57 -10.26 -1.00
N THR A 296 -23.18 -9.85 0.12
CA THR A 296 -22.56 -8.95 1.12
C THR A 296 -22.60 -9.53 2.55
N ILE A 297 -22.67 -10.85 2.65
CA ILE A 297 -22.89 -11.62 3.89
C ILE A 297 -21.73 -11.62 4.91
N GLY A 298 -20.62 -10.92 4.62
CA GLY A 298 -19.46 -10.83 5.50
C GLY A 298 -18.71 -12.17 5.69
N ARG A 299 -17.73 -12.23 6.62
CA ARG A 299 -16.98 -13.47 6.93
C ARG A 299 -17.23 -14.02 8.32
N ARG A 300 -17.99 -13.32 9.16
CA ARG A 300 -18.34 -13.76 10.53
C ARG A 300 -18.93 -15.18 10.51
N GLY A 301 -19.82 -15.45 9.55
CA GLY A 301 -20.49 -16.73 9.41
C GLY A 301 -21.18 -17.17 10.70
N GLU A 302 -21.28 -18.49 10.88
CA GLU A 302 -21.82 -19.07 12.10
C GLU A 302 -20.73 -19.24 13.16
N PRO A 303 -21.01 -18.91 14.44
CA PRO A 303 -20.10 -19.23 15.53
C PRO A 303 -19.76 -20.71 15.56
N ARG A 304 -18.48 -21.04 15.76
CA ARG A 304 -18.07 -22.43 15.97
C ARG A 304 -18.60 -22.92 17.31
N LYS A 305 -19.34 -24.02 17.24
CA LYS A 305 -19.75 -24.79 18.40
C LYS A 305 -18.58 -25.56 19.00
N LEU A 306 -18.63 -25.80 20.30
CA LEU A 306 -17.70 -26.62 21.07
C LEU A 306 -17.92 -28.12 20.79
N GLY A 307 -19.14 -28.53 20.46
CA GLY A 307 -19.50 -29.92 20.22
C GLY A 307 -19.47 -30.79 21.47
N VAL A 308 -19.76 -30.20 22.64
CA VAL A 308 -19.69 -30.87 23.95
C VAL A 308 -21.10 -31.06 24.53
N PRO A 309 -21.32 -32.10 25.36
CA PRO A 309 -22.58 -32.26 26.07
C PRO A 309 -22.93 -31.02 26.90
N GLY A 310 -24.18 -30.55 26.79
CA GLY A 310 -24.68 -29.38 27.53
C GLY A 310 -24.43 -28.02 26.87
N GLU A 311 -23.84 -27.99 25.67
CA GLU A 311 -23.65 -26.75 24.90
C GLU A 311 -24.97 -26.10 24.48
N GLU A 312 -26.03 -26.89 24.32
CA GLU A 312 -27.38 -26.45 23.95
C GLU A 312 -28.14 -25.69 25.06
N ARG A 313 -27.57 -25.59 26.27
CA ARG A 313 -28.20 -24.91 27.41
C ARG A 313 -28.30 -23.40 27.19
N GLU A 314 -29.32 -22.78 27.78
CA GLU A 314 -29.57 -21.33 27.66
C GLU A 314 -28.43 -20.44 28.18
N LYS A 315 -27.66 -20.94 29.15
CA LYS A 315 -26.47 -20.26 29.73
C LYS A 315 -25.28 -20.15 28.76
N VAL A 316 -25.32 -20.83 27.61
CA VAL A 316 -24.24 -20.82 26.63
C VAL A 316 -24.56 -19.83 25.53
N VAL A 317 -23.73 -18.80 25.40
CA VAL A 317 -23.92 -17.72 24.42
C VAL A 317 -22.65 -17.50 23.60
N TYR A 318 -22.81 -17.04 22.36
CA TYR A 318 -21.70 -16.88 21.40
C TYR A 318 -21.36 -15.41 21.10
N LEU A 319 -21.88 -14.48 21.91
CA LEU A 319 -21.66 -13.06 21.75
C LEU A 319 -21.86 -12.33 23.09
N LEU A 320 -21.14 -11.22 23.27
CA LEU A 320 -21.33 -10.30 24.39
C LEU A 320 -22.17 -9.10 23.92
N ARG A 321 -23.41 -8.96 24.43
CA ARG A 321 -24.26 -7.78 24.16
C ARG A 321 -23.93 -6.64 25.11
N ASP A 322 -24.10 -6.91 26.40
CA ASP A 322 -23.93 -5.94 27.48
C ASP A 322 -23.20 -6.63 28.65
N PRO A 323 -22.04 -6.12 29.07
CA PRO A 323 -21.33 -6.63 30.25
C PRO A 323 -22.19 -6.63 31.51
N GLY A 324 -23.08 -5.64 31.68
CA GLY A 324 -23.89 -5.48 32.88
C GLY A 324 -24.84 -6.66 33.18
N MET A 325 -25.17 -7.47 32.17
CA MET A 325 -25.99 -8.70 32.34
C MET A 325 -25.31 -9.78 33.19
N TYR A 326 -24.01 -9.65 33.42
CA TYR A 326 -23.18 -10.65 34.09
C TYR A 326 -22.76 -10.24 35.50
N ALA A 327 -23.19 -9.06 35.98
CA ALA A 327 -22.88 -8.59 37.34
C ALA A 327 -23.28 -9.63 38.40
N GLY A 328 -22.39 -9.86 39.37
CA GLY A 328 -22.54 -10.85 40.45
C GLY A 328 -22.50 -12.32 40.03
N LYS A 329 -22.21 -12.65 38.76
CA LYS A 329 -22.21 -14.04 38.26
C LYS A 329 -20.82 -14.62 38.08
N ARG A 330 -20.73 -15.95 38.01
CA ARG A 330 -19.52 -16.70 37.62
C ARG A 330 -19.54 -16.98 36.13
N VAL A 331 -18.68 -16.32 35.39
CA VAL A 331 -18.70 -16.33 33.93
C VAL A 331 -17.45 -17.01 33.39
N LEU A 332 -17.65 -18.01 32.53
CA LEU A 332 -16.57 -18.64 31.78
C LEU A 332 -16.53 -18.08 30.36
N VAL A 333 -15.43 -17.45 29.99
CA VAL A 333 -15.15 -17.04 28.62
C VAL A 333 -14.23 -18.08 27.97
N VAL A 334 -14.64 -18.64 26.83
CA VAL A 334 -13.90 -19.69 26.12
C VAL A 334 -13.28 -19.12 24.85
N GLY A 335 -11.94 -19.12 24.77
CA GLY A 335 -11.20 -18.67 23.59
C GLY A 335 -10.01 -17.79 23.92
N GLY A 336 -9.13 -17.56 22.94
CA GLY A 336 -7.93 -16.73 23.10
C GLY A 336 -7.68 -15.76 21.94
N GLY A 337 -8.72 -15.44 21.17
CA GLY A 337 -8.69 -14.39 20.15
C GLY A 337 -9.19 -13.06 20.70
N ASP A 338 -9.05 -11.98 19.92
CA ASP A 338 -9.42 -10.62 20.38
C ASP A 338 -10.85 -10.53 20.92
N SER A 339 -11.83 -11.20 20.30
CA SER A 339 -13.21 -11.18 20.79
C SER A 339 -13.36 -11.78 22.20
N ALA A 340 -12.65 -12.87 22.50
CA ALA A 340 -12.68 -13.50 23.81
C ALA A 340 -12.03 -12.58 24.85
N ILE A 341 -10.88 -12.01 24.51
CA ILE A 341 -10.11 -11.15 25.40
C ILE A 341 -10.82 -9.82 25.66
N GLU A 342 -11.38 -9.20 24.63
CA GLU A 342 -12.21 -8.00 24.77
C GLU A 342 -13.43 -8.28 25.66
N ALA A 343 -14.11 -9.42 25.46
CA ALA A 343 -15.28 -9.77 26.26
C ALA A 343 -14.93 -10.01 27.73
N ALA A 344 -13.92 -10.84 28.01
CA ALA A 344 -13.46 -11.10 29.37
C ALA A 344 -13.03 -9.80 30.08
N ALA A 345 -12.28 -8.93 29.39
CA ALA A 345 -11.84 -7.67 29.95
C ALA A 345 -12.99 -6.69 30.19
N MET A 346 -13.96 -6.58 29.28
CA MET A 346 -15.14 -5.72 29.47
C MET A 346 -16.00 -6.18 30.65
N ILE A 347 -16.26 -7.48 30.78
CA ILE A 347 -17.03 -8.02 31.92
C ILE A 347 -16.29 -7.74 33.23
N ALA A 348 -14.98 -8.01 33.28
CA ALA A 348 -14.18 -7.80 34.47
C ALA A 348 -14.01 -6.31 34.86
N GLU A 349 -13.97 -5.39 33.90
CA GLU A 349 -13.80 -3.95 34.19
C GLU A 349 -15.12 -3.26 34.55
N GLU A 350 -16.22 -3.64 33.89
CA GLU A 350 -17.51 -2.96 34.00
C GLU A 350 -18.42 -3.56 35.07
N THR A 351 -18.09 -4.74 35.60
CA THR A 351 -18.91 -5.45 36.60
C THR A 351 -18.09 -6.05 37.73
N ASP A 352 -18.77 -6.60 38.73
CA ASP A 352 -18.25 -7.38 39.84
C ASP A 352 -18.27 -8.91 39.59
N ALA A 353 -18.49 -9.34 38.34
CA ALA A 353 -18.53 -10.75 37.96
C ALA A 353 -17.21 -11.48 38.25
N GLU A 354 -17.30 -12.76 38.61
CA GLU A 354 -16.15 -13.67 38.71
C GLU A 354 -15.85 -14.24 37.31
N VAL A 355 -14.83 -13.70 36.65
CA VAL A 355 -14.51 -14.07 35.26
C VAL A 355 -13.39 -15.11 35.21
N ALA A 356 -13.68 -16.26 34.59
CA ALA A 356 -12.69 -17.25 34.21
C ALA A 356 -12.46 -17.25 32.68
N LEU A 357 -11.21 -17.39 32.24
CA LEU A 357 -10.84 -17.47 30.83
C LEU A 357 -10.26 -18.86 30.54
N SER A 358 -10.97 -19.70 29.78
CA SER A 358 -10.45 -20.98 29.28
C SER A 358 -9.85 -20.81 27.89
N TYR A 359 -8.57 -21.20 27.75
CA TYR A 359 -7.89 -21.21 26.47
C TYR A 359 -7.05 -22.46 26.29
N ARG A 360 -7.23 -23.12 25.14
CA ARG A 360 -6.53 -24.36 24.77
C ARG A 360 -5.03 -24.23 24.54
N GLY A 361 -4.53 -23.01 24.39
CA GLY A 361 -3.11 -22.76 24.19
C GLY A 361 -2.41 -22.40 25.50
N PRO A 362 -1.07 -22.50 25.54
CA PRO A 362 -0.29 -22.24 26.75
C PRO A 362 -0.20 -20.76 27.11
N ALA A 363 -0.44 -19.85 26.14
CA ALA A 363 -0.40 -18.41 26.36
C ALA A 363 -1.19 -17.64 25.28
N ILE A 364 -1.67 -16.45 25.62
CA ILE A 364 -2.41 -15.55 24.71
C ILE A 364 -1.43 -14.92 23.70
N SER A 365 -1.30 -15.52 22.52
CA SER A 365 -0.39 -15.04 21.46
C SER A 365 -1.11 -14.35 20.30
N ARG A 366 -2.39 -14.66 20.05
CA ARG A 366 -3.07 -14.31 18.79
C ARG A 366 -3.87 -12.99 18.81
N THR A 367 -3.75 -12.22 19.88
CA THR A 367 -4.51 -10.96 20.07
C THR A 367 -3.66 -9.74 19.82
N LYS A 368 -4.34 -8.61 19.57
CA LYS A 368 -3.70 -7.31 19.53
C LYS A 368 -2.89 -7.05 20.82
N PRO A 369 -1.72 -6.42 20.71
CA PRO A 369 -0.87 -6.12 21.87
C PRO A 369 -1.62 -5.39 22.97
N GLU A 370 -2.44 -4.40 22.62
CA GLU A 370 -3.21 -3.61 23.58
C GLU A 370 -4.20 -4.49 24.38
N ASN A 371 -4.85 -5.44 23.69
CA ASN A 371 -5.75 -6.39 24.33
C ASN A 371 -4.99 -7.39 25.21
N ARG A 372 -3.79 -7.81 24.81
CA ARG A 372 -2.93 -8.71 25.58
C ARG A 372 -2.41 -8.04 26.87
N GLU A 373 -1.95 -6.80 26.76
CA GLU A 373 -1.54 -6.00 27.92
C GLU A 373 -2.73 -5.72 28.84
N ARG A 374 -3.91 -5.40 28.29
CA ARG A 374 -5.13 -5.19 29.06
C ARG A 374 -5.53 -6.42 29.87
N ILE A 375 -5.61 -7.60 29.25
CA ILE A 375 -5.99 -8.82 29.97
C ILE A 375 -4.89 -9.30 30.92
N GLY A 376 -3.62 -9.11 30.56
CA GLY A 376 -2.49 -9.41 31.45
C GLY A 376 -2.61 -8.69 32.78
N ARG A 377 -2.87 -7.36 32.75
CA ARG A 377 -3.12 -6.57 33.97
C ARG A 377 -4.29 -7.09 34.79
N LEU A 378 -5.39 -7.49 34.15
CA LEU A 378 -6.57 -8.01 34.84
C LEU A 378 -6.31 -9.38 35.49
N ILE A 379 -5.48 -10.21 34.86
CA ILE A 379 -5.04 -11.49 35.43
C ILE A 379 -4.13 -11.24 36.64
N GLU A 380 -3.15 -10.33 36.53
CA GLU A 380 -2.26 -9.94 37.64
C GLU A 380 -3.02 -9.35 38.83
N GLN A 381 -4.09 -8.60 38.56
CA GLN A 381 -4.99 -8.05 39.59
C GLN A 381 -5.97 -9.08 40.18
N GLY A 382 -5.97 -10.32 39.68
CA GLY A 382 -6.93 -11.36 40.10
C GLY A 382 -8.37 -11.11 39.63
N ARG A 383 -8.61 -10.13 38.76
CA ARG A 383 -9.94 -9.85 38.18
C ARG A 383 -10.37 -10.88 37.14
N VAL A 384 -9.42 -11.57 36.52
CA VAL A 384 -9.67 -12.66 35.56
C VAL A 384 -8.83 -13.88 35.92
N ALA A 385 -9.48 -15.02 36.15
CA ALA A 385 -8.83 -16.30 36.37
C ALA A 385 -8.52 -16.99 35.03
N ALA A 386 -7.29 -16.90 34.53
CA ALA A 386 -6.89 -17.57 33.30
C ALA A 386 -6.55 -19.06 33.54
N ILE A 387 -7.12 -19.93 32.71
CA ILE A 387 -6.92 -21.37 32.71
C ILE A 387 -6.37 -21.76 31.34
N PHE A 388 -5.04 -21.79 31.21
CA PHE A 388 -4.35 -22.20 29.98
C PHE A 388 -4.31 -23.71 29.82
N ASP A 389 -3.96 -24.15 28.61
CA ASP A 389 -3.94 -25.56 28.22
C ASP A 389 -5.25 -26.29 28.56
N SER A 390 -6.37 -25.57 28.47
CA SER A 390 -7.67 -26.08 28.89
C SER A 390 -8.67 -26.19 27.74
N GLN A 391 -9.53 -27.21 27.81
CA GLN A 391 -10.64 -27.40 26.88
C GLN A 391 -11.90 -27.77 27.63
N VAL A 392 -13.02 -27.12 27.30
CA VAL A 392 -14.33 -27.52 27.83
C VAL A 392 -14.67 -28.91 27.30
N THR A 393 -15.14 -29.79 28.18
CA THR A 393 -15.53 -31.17 27.85
C THR A 393 -17.00 -31.47 28.11
N ALA A 394 -17.62 -30.77 29.07
CA ALA A 394 -19.06 -30.80 29.32
C ALA A 394 -19.52 -29.52 30.03
N ILE A 395 -20.77 -29.13 29.80
CA ILE A 395 -21.42 -27.97 30.44
C ILE A 395 -22.63 -28.47 31.22
N GLU A 396 -22.57 -28.31 32.53
CA GLU A 396 -23.65 -28.67 33.46
C GLU A 396 -24.45 -27.42 33.86
N GLU A 397 -25.55 -27.63 34.57
CA GLU A 397 -26.46 -26.55 34.96
C GLU A 397 -25.76 -25.44 35.77
N LYS A 398 -24.91 -25.84 36.74
CA LYS A 398 -24.21 -24.91 37.64
C LYS A 398 -22.68 -25.06 37.61
N SER A 399 -22.16 -25.80 36.65
CA SER A 399 -20.74 -26.14 36.55
C SER A 399 -20.28 -26.35 35.11
N VAL A 400 -18.99 -26.24 34.87
CA VAL A 400 -18.33 -26.60 33.61
C VAL A 400 -17.16 -27.52 33.91
N ILE A 401 -17.00 -28.58 33.12
CA ILE A 401 -15.89 -29.53 33.23
C ILE A 401 -14.85 -29.20 32.17
N LEU A 402 -13.63 -28.92 32.62
CA LEU A 402 -12.48 -28.60 31.78
C LEU A 402 -11.48 -29.76 31.80
N ALA A 403 -11.03 -30.21 30.65
CA ALA A 403 -9.77 -30.95 30.55
C ALA A 403 -8.60 -29.98 30.75
N VAL A 404 -7.65 -30.34 31.62
CA VAL A 404 -6.45 -29.56 31.93
C VAL A 404 -5.24 -30.50 32.02
N PRO A 405 -3.99 -30.01 31.97
CA PRO A 405 -2.83 -30.86 32.19
C PRO A 405 -2.93 -31.57 33.55
N GLY A 406 -2.89 -32.90 33.55
CA GLY A 406 -3.01 -33.70 34.77
C GLY A 406 -4.42 -34.16 35.15
N GLY A 407 -5.47 -33.87 34.35
CA GLY A 407 -6.79 -34.48 34.53
C GLY A 407 -7.96 -33.60 34.12
N GLN A 408 -9.04 -33.66 34.90
CA GLN A 408 -10.22 -32.81 34.73
C GLN A 408 -10.35 -31.84 35.91
N ARG A 409 -10.84 -30.64 35.62
CA ARG A 409 -11.15 -29.61 36.60
C ARG A 409 -12.59 -29.16 36.41
N THR A 410 -13.41 -29.31 37.44
CA THR A 410 -14.78 -28.77 37.46
C THR A 410 -14.77 -27.39 38.12
N ILE A 411 -15.39 -26.42 37.47
CA ILE A 411 -15.58 -25.07 38.01
C ILE A 411 -17.06 -24.76 38.13
N ALA A 412 -17.45 -24.08 39.20
CA ALA A 412 -18.81 -23.58 39.32
C ALA A 412 -19.02 -22.41 38.35
N ASN A 413 -20.16 -22.38 37.67
CA ASN A 413 -20.37 -21.50 36.54
C ASN A 413 -21.85 -21.21 36.33
N ASP A 414 -22.18 -19.95 36.05
CA ASP A 414 -23.54 -19.49 35.80
C ASP A 414 -23.76 -19.19 34.31
N ASP A 415 -22.77 -18.63 33.60
CA ASP A 415 -22.84 -18.29 32.17
C ASP A 415 -21.55 -18.68 31.42
N VAL A 416 -21.68 -19.16 30.18
CA VAL A 416 -20.55 -19.53 29.30
C VAL A 416 -20.59 -18.70 28.02
N LEU A 417 -19.57 -17.89 27.78
CA LEU A 417 -19.41 -17.14 26.53
C LEU A 417 -18.38 -17.84 25.64
N VAL A 418 -18.83 -18.36 24.49
CA VAL A 418 -18.00 -19.11 23.55
C VAL A 418 -17.52 -18.22 22.41
N PHE A 419 -16.21 -18.00 22.35
CA PHE A 419 -15.52 -17.25 21.29
C PHE A 419 -14.47 -18.12 20.59
N ALA A 420 -14.90 -19.29 20.09
CA ALA A 420 -14.05 -20.25 19.36
C ALA A 420 -13.77 -19.86 17.88
N GLY A 421 -14.21 -18.67 17.46
CA GLY A 421 -14.18 -18.19 16.08
C GLY A 421 -15.44 -18.57 15.28
N GLY A 422 -15.50 -18.17 14.01
CA GLY A 422 -16.59 -18.50 13.10
C GLY A 422 -16.16 -19.43 11.97
N SER A 423 -17.12 -20.12 11.37
CA SER A 423 -16.94 -20.83 10.10
C SER A 423 -17.27 -19.85 8.95
N PRO A 424 -16.29 -19.49 8.09
CA PRO A 424 -16.56 -18.61 6.95
C PRO A 424 -17.65 -19.22 6.05
N PRO A 425 -18.44 -18.40 5.32
CA PRO A 425 -19.51 -18.88 4.44
C PRO A 425 -18.99 -19.54 3.15
N SER A 426 -17.84 -20.20 3.21
CA SER A 426 -17.16 -20.86 2.09
C SER A 426 -18.01 -21.95 1.45
N GLU A 427 -18.72 -22.77 2.24
CA GLU A 427 -19.63 -23.80 1.71
C GLU A 427 -20.82 -23.20 0.95
N PHE A 428 -21.41 -22.11 1.46
CA PHE A 428 -22.47 -21.39 0.75
C PHE A 428 -21.96 -20.85 -0.60
N LEU A 429 -20.76 -20.25 -0.62
CA LEU A 429 -20.13 -19.76 -1.84
C LEU A 429 -19.84 -20.89 -2.83
N ARG A 430 -19.33 -22.04 -2.37
CA ARG A 430 -19.10 -23.23 -3.20
C ARG A 430 -20.38 -23.76 -3.82
N ARG A 431 -21.47 -23.87 -3.05
CA ARG A 431 -22.80 -24.27 -3.57
C ARG A 431 -23.33 -23.30 -4.61
N ALA A 432 -23.09 -22.00 -4.42
CA ALA A 432 -23.41 -20.97 -5.40
C ALA A 432 -22.51 -20.99 -6.66
N GLY A 433 -21.58 -21.95 -6.77
CA GLY A 433 -20.66 -22.11 -7.89
C GLY A 433 -19.42 -21.22 -7.83
N VAL A 434 -19.22 -20.47 -6.73
CA VAL A 434 -18.05 -19.60 -6.57
C VAL A 434 -16.81 -20.44 -6.23
N ARG A 435 -15.78 -20.29 -7.06
CA ARG A 435 -14.48 -20.93 -6.84
C ARG A 435 -13.80 -20.26 -5.64
N MET A 436 -13.37 -21.07 -4.67
CA MET A 436 -12.59 -20.61 -3.54
C MET A 436 -11.10 -20.82 -3.81
N GLU A 437 -10.29 -19.78 -3.60
CA GLU A 437 -8.84 -19.78 -3.81
C GLU A 437 -8.14 -19.62 -2.47
N ARG A 438 -7.11 -20.44 -2.23
CA ARG A 438 -6.34 -20.42 -0.99
C ARG A 438 -5.02 -19.71 -1.22
N HIS A 439 -4.84 -18.56 -0.56
CA HIS A 439 -3.64 -17.73 -0.73
C HIS A 439 -2.68 -17.86 0.46
N TYR A 440 -1.39 -18.03 0.16
CA TYR A 440 -0.30 -18.19 1.14
C TYR A 440 0.66 -16.99 1.12
N GLY A 441 0.15 -15.79 1.41
CA GLY A 441 0.95 -14.55 1.31
C GLY A 441 1.01 -13.98 -0.10
N GLU A 442 -0.01 -14.26 -0.90
CA GLU A 442 -0.15 -13.80 -2.27
C GLU A 442 -1.18 -12.66 -2.39
N GLU A 443 -1.05 -11.84 -3.44
CA GLU A 443 -2.11 -10.90 -3.85
C GLU A 443 -3.19 -11.67 -4.60
N THR A 444 -4.47 -11.41 -4.32
CA THR A 444 -5.57 -12.00 -5.11
C THR A 444 -5.73 -11.26 -6.44
N GLU A 445 -6.31 -11.93 -7.44
CA GLU A 445 -6.55 -11.38 -8.78
C GLU A 445 -7.32 -10.05 -8.71
N HIS A 446 -8.41 -9.94 -7.96
CA HIS A 446 -9.11 -8.67 -7.69
C HIS A 446 -8.19 -7.48 -7.33
N HIS A 447 -7.19 -7.71 -6.47
CA HIS A 447 -6.20 -6.69 -6.10
C HIS A 447 -5.08 -6.52 -7.14
N ARG A 448 -4.79 -7.58 -7.90
CA ARG A 448 -3.81 -7.62 -9.00
C ARG A 448 -4.34 -6.91 -10.25
N THR A 449 -5.64 -7.01 -10.55
CA THR A 449 -6.30 -6.52 -11.76
C THR A 449 -7.13 -5.25 -11.55
N ALA A 450 -7.44 -4.81 -10.31
CA ALA A 450 -7.86 -3.43 -10.06
C ALA A 450 -6.80 -2.40 -10.54
N GLU A 451 -5.54 -2.82 -10.66
CA GLU A 451 -4.50 -2.10 -11.42
C GLU A 451 -4.20 -2.70 -12.81
N LYS A 452 -4.36 -4.02 -13.05
CA LYS A 452 -3.96 -4.67 -14.33
C LYS A 452 -5.04 -4.84 -15.42
N GLU A 453 -6.33 -4.99 -15.13
CA GLU A 453 -7.36 -5.10 -16.19
C GLU A 453 -7.51 -3.78 -16.98
N HIS A 454 -7.21 -2.65 -16.33
CA HIS A 454 -7.10 -1.35 -17.00
C HIS A 454 -5.79 -1.11 -17.77
N ILE A 455 -4.86 -2.07 -17.82
CA ILE A 455 -3.59 -1.86 -18.52
C ILE A 455 -3.56 -2.63 -19.84
N PHE A 456 -3.83 -3.92 -19.87
CA PHE A 456 -3.61 -4.71 -21.09
C PHE A 456 -4.81 -4.82 -22.02
N GLU A 457 -6.04 -4.90 -21.49
CA GLU A 457 -7.26 -4.78 -22.29
C GLU A 457 -7.46 -3.34 -22.76
N HIS A 458 -7.09 -2.36 -21.91
CA HIS A 458 -7.02 -0.96 -22.31
C HIS A 458 -5.97 -0.72 -23.41
N ILE A 459 -4.83 -1.41 -23.46
CA ILE A 459 -3.87 -1.30 -24.57
C ILE A 459 -4.39 -1.96 -25.88
N ARG A 460 -5.19 -3.04 -25.79
CA ARG A 460 -5.78 -3.71 -26.97
C ARG A 460 -7.04 -3.00 -27.49
N GLU A 461 -7.96 -2.56 -26.62
CA GLU A 461 -9.16 -1.80 -26.99
C GLU A 461 -8.87 -0.32 -27.27
N GLN A 462 -7.83 0.29 -26.68
CA GLN A 462 -7.38 1.63 -27.09
C GLN A 462 -6.87 1.67 -28.54
N ARG A 463 -6.49 0.54 -29.14
CA ARG A 463 -6.14 0.54 -30.57
C ARG A 463 -7.35 0.40 -31.50
N ARG A 464 -8.55 0.04 -31.02
CA ARG A 464 -9.68 -0.23 -31.93
C ARG A 464 -10.97 0.58 -31.73
N SER A 465 -11.34 1.07 -30.55
CA SER A 465 -12.44 2.05 -30.48
C SER A 465 -12.65 2.66 -29.08
N LYS A 466 -12.58 3.99 -29.03
CA LYS A 466 -13.05 4.90 -27.96
C LYS A 466 -12.47 4.69 -26.55
N GLY A 467 -11.37 5.38 -26.27
CA GLY A 467 -10.86 5.58 -24.90
C GLY A 467 -9.46 6.21 -24.74
N LEU A 468 -8.88 6.79 -25.80
CA LEU A 468 -7.52 7.36 -25.76
C LEU A 468 -7.40 8.74 -25.06
N ALA A 469 -8.52 9.36 -24.68
CA ALA A 469 -8.52 10.69 -24.07
C ALA A 469 -8.28 10.64 -22.54
N ASP A 470 -8.86 9.67 -21.82
CA ASP A 470 -8.90 9.70 -20.36
C ASP A 470 -7.67 9.12 -19.65
N ALA A 471 -7.05 8.06 -20.19
CA ALA A 471 -5.76 7.57 -19.68
C ALA A 471 -4.62 8.57 -19.96
N ARG A 472 -4.64 9.20 -21.15
CA ARG A 472 -3.78 10.36 -21.43
C ARG A 472 -4.10 11.52 -20.50
N ALA A 473 -5.34 11.73 -20.08
CA ALA A 473 -5.72 12.79 -19.13
C ALA A 473 -5.29 12.50 -17.68
N SER A 474 -5.21 11.24 -17.23
CA SER A 474 -4.72 10.86 -15.90
C SER A 474 -3.19 10.97 -15.80
N ILE A 475 -2.46 10.40 -16.77
CA ILE A 475 -1.01 10.54 -16.88
C ILE A 475 -0.63 12.01 -17.18
N ARG A 476 -1.41 12.71 -18.04
CA ARG A 476 -1.30 14.17 -18.15
C ARG A 476 -1.55 14.79 -16.79
N ARG A 477 -2.58 14.48 -16.00
CA ARG A 477 -2.80 15.18 -14.72
C ARG A 477 -1.65 14.99 -13.72
N VAL A 478 -1.12 13.77 -13.58
CA VAL A 478 -0.01 13.47 -12.64
C VAL A 478 1.32 14.08 -13.10
N PHE A 479 1.60 14.05 -14.40
CA PHE A 479 2.85 14.57 -14.97
C PHE A 479 2.70 15.93 -15.64
N ALA A 480 1.52 16.56 -15.63
CA ALA A 480 1.26 17.85 -16.31
C ALA A 480 2.07 18.94 -15.66
N VAL A 481 2.06 18.99 -14.32
CA VAL A 481 2.80 20.02 -13.60
C VAL A 481 4.31 19.88 -13.85
N PRO A 482 4.95 18.70 -13.65
CA PRO A 482 6.34 18.50 -14.02
C PRO A 482 6.65 18.75 -15.51
N ALA A 483 5.80 18.29 -16.43
CA ALA A 483 6.03 18.43 -17.86
C ALA A 483 5.84 19.88 -18.34
N ALA A 484 4.84 20.59 -17.81
CA ALA A 484 4.62 22.00 -18.08
C ALA A 484 5.75 22.85 -17.50
N LEU A 485 6.21 22.56 -16.27
CA LEU A 485 7.40 23.20 -15.69
C LEU A 485 8.62 22.98 -16.59
N GLY A 486 8.85 21.74 -17.04
CA GLY A 486 9.93 21.42 -17.96
C GLY A 486 9.83 22.17 -19.30
N ALA A 487 8.66 22.15 -19.93
CA ALA A 487 8.42 22.81 -21.21
C ALA A 487 8.55 24.34 -21.12
N LEU A 488 7.94 24.96 -20.11
CA LEU A 488 8.06 26.39 -19.84
C LEU A 488 9.51 26.78 -19.53
N GLY A 489 10.21 25.95 -18.76
CA GLY A 489 11.63 26.15 -18.47
C GLY A 489 12.49 26.12 -19.73
N VAL A 490 12.30 25.14 -20.62
CA VAL A 490 13.02 25.04 -21.90
C VAL A 490 12.69 26.23 -22.80
N LEU A 491 11.41 26.60 -22.94
CA LEU A 491 11.00 27.76 -23.74
C LEU A 491 11.58 29.06 -23.19
N GLY A 492 11.52 29.26 -21.87
CA GLY A 492 12.07 30.43 -21.20
C GLY A 492 13.58 30.53 -21.35
N LEU A 493 14.32 29.43 -21.13
CA LEU A 493 15.76 29.38 -21.37
C LEU A 493 16.10 29.65 -22.83
N THR A 494 15.36 29.07 -23.77
CA THR A 494 15.55 29.29 -25.22
C THR A 494 15.34 30.76 -25.57
N ALA A 495 14.27 31.38 -25.08
CA ALA A 495 14.00 32.80 -25.26
C ALA A 495 15.12 33.68 -24.67
N LEU A 496 15.61 33.34 -23.47
CA LEU A 496 16.74 34.03 -22.83
C LEU A 496 18.02 33.91 -23.66
N PHE A 497 18.33 32.73 -24.20
CA PHE A 497 19.49 32.53 -25.06
C PHE A 497 19.37 33.29 -26.39
N VAL A 498 18.17 33.36 -26.97
CA VAL A 498 17.91 34.10 -28.22
C VAL A 498 17.99 35.61 -28.00
N LEU A 499 17.28 36.14 -27.00
CA LEU A 499 17.26 37.57 -26.67
C LEU A 499 18.61 38.06 -26.14
N GLY A 500 19.26 37.23 -25.32
CA GLY A 500 20.57 37.48 -24.76
C GLY A 500 21.72 37.05 -25.66
N ARG A 501 21.49 36.62 -26.92
CA ARG A 501 22.55 36.09 -27.80
C ARG A 501 23.73 37.04 -27.94
N ALA A 502 23.45 38.34 -28.05
CA ALA A 502 24.48 39.38 -28.14
C ALA A 502 25.26 39.59 -26.83
N TYR A 503 24.65 39.28 -25.69
CA TYR A 503 25.28 39.33 -24.38
C TYR A 503 26.12 38.08 -24.10
N TYR A 504 25.57 36.90 -24.36
CA TYR A 504 26.21 35.61 -24.09
C TYR A 504 27.31 35.24 -25.10
N PHE A 505 27.19 35.71 -26.35
CA PHE A 505 28.07 35.29 -27.47
C PHE A 505 28.57 36.45 -28.35
N GLY A 506 28.27 37.72 -28.03
CA GLY A 506 28.59 38.88 -28.86
C GLY A 506 29.76 39.74 -28.36
N LEU A 507 30.20 40.69 -29.20
CA LEU A 507 31.23 41.69 -28.88
C LEU A 507 30.66 42.82 -27.99
N PRO A 508 31.42 43.29 -26.97
CA PRO A 508 30.94 44.24 -25.97
C PRO A 508 30.55 45.62 -26.54
N GLY A 509 29.53 46.27 -25.97
CA GLY A 509 29.24 47.70 -26.24
C GLY A 509 27.78 48.14 -26.46
N LYS A 510 26.76 47.28 -26.32
CA LYS A 510 25.33 47.67 -26.51
C LYS A 510 24.60 47.88 -25.16
N PRO A 511 23.72 48.89 -25.00
CA PRO A 511 23.04 49.19 -23.72
C PRO A 511 22.23 48.02 -23.13
N TRP A 512 21.60 47.20 -23.98
CA TRP A 512 20.80 46.04 -23.57
C TRP A 512 21.64 44.94 -22.90
N VAL A 513 22.97 44.95 -23.06
CA VAL A 513 23.93 44.04 -22.40
C VAL A 513 23.92 44.25 -20.88
N GLU A 514 23.64 45.46 -20.39
CA GLU A 514 23.57 45.77 -18.96
C GLU A 514 22.38 45.09 -18.26
N LEU A 515 21.28 44.85 -18.98
CA LEU A 515 20.08 44.21 -18.42
C LEU A 515 20.30 42.74 -18.05
N PHE A 516 21.15 42.04 -18.80
CA PHE A 516 21.47 40.62 -18.64
C PHE A 516 22.64 40.35 -17.67
N LYS A 517 23.28 41.39 -17.15
CA LYS A 517 24.26 41.24 -16.06
C LYS A 517 23.56 40.66 -14.83
N PRO A 518 24.28 39.97 -13.93
CA PRO A 518 23.68 39.43 -12.71
C PRO A 518 23.03 40.51 -11.83
N THR A 519 23.59 41.73 -11.88
CA THR A 519 23.09 42.95 -11.23
C THR A 519 22.03 43.70 -12.02
N GLY A 520 21.84 43.36 -13.30
CA GLY A 520 20.78 43.92 -14.14
C GLY A 520 19.41 43.36 -13.78
N ILE A 521 18.35 44.02 -14.24
CA ILE A 521 16.96 43.65 -13.90
C ILE A 521 16.65 42.19 -14.32
N ILE A 522 17.11 41.76 -15.49
CA ILE A 522 16.87 40.40 -15.98
C ILE A 522 17.69 39.40 -15.16
N GLY A 523 18.99 39.69 -14.92
CA GLY A 523 19.84 38.84 -14.09
C GLY A 523 19.28 38.66 -12.67
N HIS A 524 18.88 39.74 -12.01
CA HIS A 524 18.28 39.68 -10.68
C HIS A 524 16.99 38.84 -10.66
N SER A 525 16.12 39.04 -11.66
CA SER A 525 14.89 38.25 -11.81
C SER A 525 15.16 36.76 -11.99
N LEU A 526 16.23 36.40 -12.71
CA LEU A 526 16.67 35.00 -12.84
C LEU A 526 17.19 34.43 -11.51
N GLY A 527 17.86 35.24 -10.69
CA GLY A 527 18.29 34.83 -9.35
C GLY A 527 17.10 34.51 -8.43
N VAL A 528 16.08 35.39 -8.43
CA VAL A 528 14.83 35.16 -7.69
C VAL A 528 14.10 33.92 -8.23
N ALA A 529 14.04 33.73 -9.54
CA ALA A 529 13.44 32.56 -10.15
C ALA A 529 14.18 31.26 -9.74
N ALA A 530 15.52 31.25 -9.76
CA ALA A 530 16.32 30.10 -9.32
C ALA A 530 16.05 29.76 -7.85
N LEU A 531 15.95 30.77 -6.98
CA LEU A 531 15.62 30.58 -5.56
C LEU A 531 14.21 29.99 -5.38
N ALA A 532 13.22 30.47 -6.17
CA ALA A 532 11.87 29.92 -6.15
C ALA A 532 11.82 28.45 -6.59
N PHE A 533 12.52 28.08 -7.67
CA PHE A 533 12.62 26.68 -8.10
C PHE A 533 13.32 25.80 -7.06
N MET A 534 14.32 26.33 -6.36
CA MET A 534 14.97 25.62 -5.26
C MET A 534 14.02 25.45 -4.06
N ALA A 535 13.22 26.45 -3.70
CA ALA A 535 12.19 26.32 -2.68
C ALA A 535 11.14 25.26 -3.06
N ILE A 536 10.71 25.23 -4.32
CA ILE A 536 9.84 24.16 -4.86
C ILE A 536 10.53 22.79 -4.75
N ASN A 537 11.83 22.70 -5.02
CA ASN A 537 12.58 21.46 -4.86
C ASN A 537 12.56 20.94 -3.40
N PHE A 538 12.73 21.83 -2.41
CA PHE A 538 12.65 21.50 -0.98
C PHE A 538 11.22 21.23 -0.47
N SER A 539 10.20 21.70 -1.17
CA SER A 539 8.80 21.43 -0.81
C SER A 539 8.46 19.94 -0.78
N TYR A 540 9.16 19.11 -1.57
CA TYR A 540 9.10 17.65 -1.49
C TYR A 540 9.48 17.13 -0.09
N PHE A 541 10.58 17.65 0.46
CA PHE A 541 11.03 17.32 1.81
C PHE A 541 10.04 17.85 2.86
N ALA A 542 9.54 19.07 2.69
CA ALA A 542 8.55 19.65 3.59
C ALA A 542 7.25 18.81 3.64
N ARG A 543 6.70 18.42 2.48
CA ARG A 543 5.52 17.53 2.40
C ARG A 543 5.71 16.24 3.18
N LYS A 544 6.93 15.70 3.16
CA LYS A 544 7.30 14.44 3.82
C LYS A 544 7.38 14.61 5.34
N GLU A 545 8.06 15.64 5.83
CA GLU A 545 8.34 15.80 7.26
C GLU A 545 7.21 16.49 8.04
N PHE A 546 6.48 17.43 7.45
CA PHE A 546 5.42 18.19 8.15
C PHE A 546 4.06 17.49 8.09
N LYS A 547 3.51 17.14 9.26
CA LYS A 547 2.21 16.43 9.41
C LYS A 547 1.04 17.00 8.57
N PRO A 548 0.76 18.32 8.53
CA PRO A 548 -0.40 18.84 7.79
C PRO A 548 -0.30 18.67 6.28
N LEU A 549 0.91 18.50 5.74
CA LEU A 549 1.14 18.33 4.30
C LEU A 549 1.12 16.86 3.86
N ARG A 550 1.04 15.91 4.81
CA ARG A 550 1.01 14.45 4.55
C ARG A 550 -0.37 14.02 4.03
N GLY A 551 -0.59 14.28 2.75
CA GLY A 551 -1.83 13.96 2.03
C GLY A 551 -2.11 14.85 0.83
N VAL A 552 -1.31 15.90 0.63
CA VAL A 552 -1.44 16.80 -0.52
C VAL A 552 -0.79 16.14 -1.75
N GLY A 553 -1.58 15.81 -2.76
CA GLY A 553 -1.16 15.34 -4.09
C GLY A 553 -0.44 13.98 -4.13
N ASP A 554 -0.24 13.45 -5.35
CA ASP A 554 0.48 12.18 -5.58
C ASP A 554 1.98 12.36 -5.37
N ILE A 555 2.56 11.52 -4.50
CA ILE A 555 3.99 11.51 -4.19
C ILE A 555 4.88 11.27 -5.43
N ARG A 556 4.42 10.55 -6.46
CA ARG A 556 5.13 10.36 -7.73
C ARG A 556 5.26 11.68 -8.49
N ALA A 557 4.20 12.48 -8.51
CA ALA A 557 4.24 13.83 -9.07
C ALA A 557 5.21 14.73 -8.30
N TRP A 558 5.19 14.68 -6.97
CA TRP A 558 6.14 15.43 -6.15
C TRP A 558 7.60 15.05 -6.42
N MET A 559 7.89 13.76 -6.61
CA MET A 559 9.24 13.30 -6.98
C MET A 559 9.63 13.79 -8.38
N ALA A 560 8.73 13.71 -9.35
CA ALA A 560 8.97 14.22 -10.70
C ALA A 560 9.22 15.74 -10.69
N THR A 561 8.41 16.49 -9.94
CA THR A 561 8.57 17.93 -9.74
C THR A 561 9.92 18.26 -9.10
N HIS A 562 10.34 17.52 -8.07
CA HIS A 562 11.66 17.69 -7.44
C HIS A 562 12.81 17.53 -8.46
N VAL A 563 12.79 16.48 -9.29
CA VAL A 563 13.85 16.28 -10.30
C VAL A 563 13.83 17.41 -11.34
N VAL A 564 12.66 17.75 -11.88
CA VAL A 564 12.55 18.79 -12.92
C VAL A 564 12.94 20.16 -12.39
N SER A 565 12.45 20.55 -11.20
CA SER A 565 12.78 21.85 -10.60
C SER A 565 14.26 21.96 -10.25
N GLY A 566 14.91 20.87 -9.85
CA GLY A 566 16.36 20.84 -9.58
C GLY A 566 17.21 21.07 -10.83
N ILE A 567 16.87 20.43 -11.95
CA ILE A 567 17.55 20.63 -13.24
C ILE A 567 17.33 22.06 -13.74
N LEU A 568 16.09 22.55 -13.70
CA LEU A 568 15.77 23.90 -14.15
C LEU A 568 16.48 24.97 -13.32
N ALA A 569 16.51 24.82 -11.99
CA ALA A 569 17.24 25.73 -11.11
C ALA A 569 18.73 25.79 -11.46
N LEU A 570 19.38 24.66 -11.77
CA LEU A 570 20.78 24.64 -12.21
C LEU A 570 20.98 25.40 -13.53
N CYS A 571 20.11 25.17 -14.52
CA CYS A 571 20.18 25.87 -15.81
C CYS A 571 19.93 27.38 -15.68
N ILE A 572 18.92 27.78 -14.90
CA ILE A 572 18.62 29.20 -14.65
C ILE A 572 19.76 29.87 -13.91
N LEU A 573 20.38 29.18 -12.94
CA LEU A 573 21.54 29.71 -12.21
C LEU A 573 22.74 29.97 -13.13
N LEU A 574 23.00 29.08 -14.08
CA LEU A 574 24.06 29.27 -15.07
C LEU A 574 23.83 30.56 -15.89
N VAL A 575 22.58 30.78 -16.33
CA VAL A 575 22.18 31.97 -17.08
C VAL A 575 22.22 33.23 -16.20
N HIS A 576 21.79 33.14 -14.93
CA HIS A 576 21.90 34.23 -13.93
C HIS A 576 23.34 34.70 -13.74
N SER A 577 24.29 33.76 -13.74
CA SER A 577 25.74 34.05 -13.67
C SER A 577 26.35 34.53 -14.99
N SER A 578 25.51 34.82 -15.98
CA SER A 578 25.93 35.35 -17.29
C SER A 578 26.87 34.41 -18.07
N LEU A 579 26.79 33.10 -17.81
CA LEU A 579 27.75 32.09 -18.29
C LEU A 579 29.22 32.38 -17.89
N TYR A 580 29.46 33.30 -16.94
CA TYR A 580 30.76 33.84 -16.60
C TYR A 580 31.01 33.76 -15.09
N LEU A 581 31.62 32.65 -14.64
CA LEU A 581 31.94 32.42 -13.23
C LEU A 581 33.27 33.09 -12.87
N LYS A 582 33.26 34.40 -12.62
CA LYS A 582 34.49 35.18 -12.34
C LYS A 582 35.04 35.05 -10.91
N ASN A 583 34.19 34.64 -9.95
CA ASN A 583 34.56 34.52 -8.54
C ASN A 583 34.62 33.04 -8.13
N ILE A 584 35.66 32.67 -7.37
CA ILE A 584 35.82 31.36 -6.72
C ILE A 584 34.55 30.98 -5.95
N PHE A 585 33.90 31.94 -5.29
CA PHE A 585 32.67 31.69 -4.54
C PHE A 585 31.50 31.26 -5.44
N ALA A 586 31.27 31.98 -6.55
CA ALA A 586 30.23 31.65 -7.53
C ALA A 586 30.51 30.32 -8.24
N LEU A 587 31.79 30.08 -8.59
CA LEU A 587 32.23 28.79 -9.14
C LEU A 587 31.97 27.64 -8.16
N THR A 588 32.28 27.84 -6.87
CA THR A 588 32.08 26.82 -5.82
C THR A 588 30.60 26.50 -5.62
N LEU A 589 29.73 27.51 -5.56
CA LEU A 589 28.28 27.32 -5.47
C LEU A 589 27.72 26.56 -6.68
N TYR A 590 28.15 26.95 -7.89
CA TYR A 590 27.70 26.31 -9.13
C TYR A 590 28.14 24.84 -9.22
N LEU A 591 29.43 24.56 -8.94
CA LEU A 591 29.94 23.19 -8.91
C LEU A 591 29.28 22.35 -7.82
N SER A 592 29.05 22.93 -6.64
CA SER A 592 28.33 22.25 -5.55
C SER A 592 26.91 21.89 -5.97
N PHE A 593 26.19 22.81 -6.61
CA PHE A 593 24.84 22.53 -7.11
C PHE A 593 24.86 21.48 -8.24
N GLY A 594 25.78 21.62 -9.20
CA GLY A 594 26.00 20.63 -10.24
C GLY A 594 26.26 19.23 -9.67
N LEU A 595 27.06 19.13 -8.60
CA LEU A 595 27.31 17.88 -7.88
C LEU A 595 26.02 17.33 -7.23
N VAL A 596 25.19 18.17 -6.59
CA VAL A 596 23.90 17.72 -6.04
C VAL A 596 22.99 17.20 -7.15
N VAL A 597 22.84 17.91 -8.25
CA VAL A 597 21.99 17.48 -9.38
C VAL A 597 22.54 16.20 -10.01
N PHE A 598 23.85 16.14 -10.28
CA PHE A 598 24.50 14.97 -10.84
C PHE A 598 24.35 13.75 -9.94
N THR A 599 24.63 13.89 -8.64
CA THR A 599 24.44 12.80 -7.68
C THR A 599 22.98 12.35 -7.70
N GLY A 600 22.01 13.28 -7.66
CA GLY A 600 20.56 13.03 -7.78
C GLY A 600 20.17 12.19 -9.00
N LEU A 601 20.65 12.58 -10.18
CA LEU A 601 20.41 11.89 -11.45
C LEU A 601 21.11 10.53 -11.51
N LEU A 602 22.36 10.44 -11.05
CA LEU A 602 23.12 9.20 -10.99
C LEU A 602 22.42 8.18 -10.09
N GLY A 603 21.93 8.59 -8.91
CA GLY A 603 21.12 7.74 -8.06
C GLY A 603 19.92 7.18 -8.83
N ARG A 604 19.13 8.05 -9.47
CA ARG A 604 17.96 7.64 -10.28
C ARG A 604 18.32 6.70 -11.44
N TYR A 605 19.44 6.94 -12.12
CA TYR A 605 19.94 6.10 -13.20
C TYR A 605 20.34 4.71 -12.70
N LEU A 606 21.12 4.62 -11.61
CA LEU A 606 21.52 3.36 -11.00
C LEU A 606 20.31 2.55 -10.47
N TYR A 607 19.25 3.23 -10.03
CA TYR A 607 17.99 2.58 -9.64
C TYR A 607 17.23 1.96 -10.82
N ALA A 608 17.34 2.51 -12.04
CA ALA A 608 16.64 1.99 -13.22
C ALA A 608 17.11 0.59 -13.66
N PHE A 609 18.31 0.18 -13.23
CA PHE A 609 18.86 -1.15 -13.52
C PHE A 609 18.38 -2.24 -12.56
N VAL A 610 17.65 -1.90 -11.49
CA VAL A 610 17.12 -2.89 -10.57
C VAL A 610 16.00 -3.66 -11.29
N PRO A 611 16.10 -4.99 -11.48
CA PRO A 611 15.04 -5.77 -12.11
C PRO A 611 13.80 -5.61 -11.28
N LEU A 612 12.69 -5.48 -11.98
CA LEU A 612 11.39 -5.44 -11.38
C LEU A 612 10.61 -6.58 -12.03
N ASP A 613 9.87 -7.33 -11.23
CA ASP A 613 8.85 -8.21 -11.79
C ASP A 613 7.77 -7.36 -12.49
N PRO A 614 6.79 -7.97 -13.18
CA PRO A 614 5.69 -7.25 -13.83
C PRO A 614 4.78 -6.42 -12.88
N LEU A 615 5.11 -6.35 -11.58
CA LEU A 615 4.44 -5.60 -10.52
C LEU A 615 5.40 -4.60 -9.85
N GLY A 616 6.58 -4.34 -10.44
CA GLY A 616 7.54 -3.39 -9.91
C GLY A 616 8.50 -3.96 -8.86
N ARG A 617 8.44 -5.24 -8.48
CA ARG A 617 9.15 -5.82 -7.32
C ARG A 617 10.58 -6.27 -7.66
N PRO A 618 11.64 -5.91 -6.93
CA PRO A 618 12.92 -6.52 -7.19
C PRO A 618 12.96 -7.95 -6.74
N LEU A 619 13.02 -8.79 -7.76
CA LEU A 619 13.17 -10.22 -7.69
C LEU A 619 14.33 -10.56 -6.74
N THR A 620 14.05 -11.46 -5.78
CA THR A 620 15.10 -12.06 -4.95
C THR A 620 16.11 -12.76 -5.86
N ARG A 621 17.36 -12.97 -5.43
CA ARG A 621 18.36 -13.64 -6.28
C ARG A 621 17.86 -15.01 -6.77
N GLN A 622 17.20 -15.75 -5.88
CA GLN A 622 16.60 -17.04 -6.21
C GLN A 622 15.42 -16.90 -7.18
N ALA A 623 14.61 -15.84 -7.05
CA ALA A 623 13.55 -15.54 -8.01
C ALA A 623 14.11 -15.14 -9.39
N LEU A 624 15.18 -14.32 -9.44
CA LEU A 624 15.88 -13.96 -10.69
C LEU A 624 16.41 -15.20 -11.39
N ARG A 625 17.05 -16.11 -10.64
CA ARG A 625 17.57 -17.38 -11.16
C ARG A 625 16.46 -18.28 -11.68
N SER A 626 15.39 -18.45 -10.90
CA SER A 626 14.23 -19.25 -11.32
C SER A 626 13.52 -18.69 -12.55
N LEU A 627 13.56 -17.36 -12.76
CA LEU A 627 12.95 -16.70 -13.90
C LEU A 627 13.81 -16.90 -15.16
N SER A 628 15.13 -16.70 -15.05
CA SER A 628 16.06 -16.97 -16.15
C SER A 628 16.05 -18.45 -16.56
N GLU A 629 15.97 -19.38 -15.60
CA GLU A 629 15.88 -20.82 -15.87
C GLU A 629 14.58 -21.18 -16.61
N ARG A 630 13.43 -20.65 -16.18
CA ARG A 630 12.14 -20.88 -16.87
C ARG A 630 12.12 -20.33 -18.29
N MET A 631 12.59 -19.09 -18.48
CA MET A 631 12.68 -18.48 -19.83
C MET A 631 13.67 -19.23 -20.72
N LEU A 632 14.74 -19.80 -20.16
CA LEU A 632 15.70 -20.62 -20.89
C LEU A 632 15.10 -21.97 -21.31
N LEU A 633 14.34 -22.61 -20.42
CA LEU A 633 13.62 -23.86 -20.70
C LEU A 633 12.58 -23.69 -21.80
N GLU A 634 11.80 -22.61 -21.76
CA GLU A 634 10.81 -22.28 -22.80
C GLU A 634 11.48 -22.00 -24.16
N ASN A 635 12.67 -21.38 -24.17
CA ASN A 635 13.43 -21.11 -25.39
C ASN A 635 14.26 -22.31 -25.90
N ALA A 636 14.50 -23.34 -25.10
CA ALA A 636 15.41 -24.43 -25.43
C ALA A 636 15.09 -25.17 -26.75
N PRO A 637 13.81 -25.45 -27.08
CA PRO A 637 13.46 -26.13 -28.34
C PRO A 637 13.81 -25.32 -29.59
N LEU A 638 13.60 -23.99 -29.55
CA LEU A 638 13.93 -23.06 -30.64
C LEU A 638 15.44 -22.83 -30.71
N LEU A 639 16.09 -22.67 -29.55
CA LEU A 639 17.53 -22.48 -29.46
C LEU A 639 18.30 -23.67 -30.06
N ALA A 640 17.82 -24.91 -29.89
CA ALA A 640 18.44 -26.10 -30.46
C ALA A 640 18.37 -26.18 -32.00
N ARG A 641 17.39 -25.52 -32.62
CA ARG A 641 17.17 -25.51 -34.07
C ARG A 641 17.95 -24.41 -34.80
N LEU A 642 18.57 -23.49 -34.05
CA LEU A 642 19.28 -22.33 -34.60
C LEU A 642 20.75 -22.65 -34.96
N PRO A 643 21.23 -22.31 -36.18
CA PRO A 643 22.64 -22.44 -36.55
C PRO A 643 23.57 -21.57 -35.68
N ILE A 644 23.07 -20.43 -35.20
CA ILE A 644 23.81 -19.50 -34.33
C ILE A 644 23.85 -19.93 -32.86
N SER A 645 23.21 -21.05 -32.51
CA SER A 645 23.13 -21.54 -31.12
C SER A 645 24.49 -21.70 -30.42
N PRO A 646 25.62 -22.08 -31.08
CA PRO A 646 26.92 -22.16 -30.42
C PRO A 646 27.45 -20.80 -29.96
N LYS A 647 27.06 -19.71 -30.64
CA LYS A 647 27.43 -18.33 -30.27
C LYS A 647 26.50 -17.71 -29.23
N LEU A 648 25.23 -18.12 -29.20
CA LEU A 648 24.26 -17.65 -28.20
C LEU A 648 24.45 -18.30 -26.82
N ARG A 649 24.78 -19.60 -26.79
CA ARG A 649 24.90 -20.38 -25.54
C ARG A 649 25.84 -19.73 -24.51
N PRO A 650 27.04 -19.22 -24.85
CA PRO A 650 27.92 -18.54 -23.89
C PRO A 650 27.35 -17.22 -23.32
N LEU A 651 26.46 -16.54 -24.05
CA LEU A 651 25.78 -15.32 -23.58
C LEU A 651 24.62 -15.65 -22.63
N LEU A 652 23.97 -16.80 -22.86
CA LEU A 652 22.85 -17.32 -22.07
C LEU A 652 23.30 -18.23 -20.90
N ALA A 653 24.60 -18.49 -20.76
CA ALA A 653 25.13 -19.27 -19.66
C ALA A 653 24.96 -18.51 -18.32
N GLU A 654 24.64 -19.25 -17.27
CA GLU A 654 24.51 -18.69 -15.92
C GLU A 654 25.83 -17.99 -15.52
N PRO A 655 25.78 -16.75 -15.01
CA PRO A 655 26.98 -16.02 -14.63
C PRO A 655 27.67 -16.68 -13.43
N GLN A 656 28.98 -16.94 -13.53
CA GLN A 656 29.76 -17.34 -12.37
C GLN A 656 29.91 -16.16 -11.42
N ILE A 657 29.32 -16.26 -10.23
CA ILE A 657 29.35 -15.19 -9.23
C ILE A 657 30.71 -15.22 -8.53
N THR A 658 31.60 -14.32 -8.94
CA THR A 658 32.89 -14.09 -8.28
C THR A 658 32.87 -12.78 -7.48
N GLU A 659 33.52 -12.74 -6.32
CA GLU A 659 33.65 -11.49 -5.56
C GLU A 659 34.58 -10.51 -6.27
N HIS A 660 34.02 -9.60 -7.06
CA HIS A 660 34.81 -8.57 -7.74
C HIS A 660 35.36 -7.49 -6.80
N ARG A 661 36.63 -7.12 -6.97
CA ARG A 661 37.18 -5.90 -6.35
C ARG A 661 36.61 -4.65 -7.03
N TRP A 662 36.67 -3.50 -6.36
CA TRP A 662 36.08 -2.24 -6.85
C TRP A 662 36.47 -1.86 -8.29
N PRO A 663 37.77 -1.91 -8.70
CA PRO A 663 38.16 -1.56 -10.06
C PRO A 663 37.54 -2.48 -11.12
N GLU A 664 37.43 -3.77 -10.79
CA GLU A 664 36.86 -4.79 -11.67
C GLU A 664 35.34 -4.63 -11.79
N LEU A 665 34.64 -4.32 -10.68
CA LEU A 665 33.21 -4.03 -10.68
C LEU A 665 32.88 -2.87 -11.62
N VAL A 666 33.67 -1.80 -11.59
CA VAL A 666 33.50 -0.61 -12.44
C VAL A 666 33.78 -0.93 -13.90
N TYR A 667 34.87 -1.63 -14.21
CA TYR A 667 35.18 -2.08 -15.58
C TYR A 667 34.07 -2.96 -16.14
N ARG A 668 33.57 -3.92 -15.35
CA ARG A 668 32.54 -4.83 -15.82
C ARG A 668 31.20 -4.11 -16.07
N LEU A 669 30.85 -3.16 -15.20
CA LEU A 669 29.62 -2.37 -15.33
C LEU A 669 29.68 -1.38 -16.51
N LEU A 670 30.81 -0.69 -16.73
CA LEU A 670 30.92 0.38 -17.72
C LEU A 670 31.41 -0.06 -19.10
N VAL A 671 32.12 -1.19 -19.20
CA VAL A 671 32.79 -1.61 -20.45
C VAL A 671 32.37 -3.01 -20.88
N TRP A 672 32.56 -4.01 -20.02
CA TRP A 672 32.29 -5.41 -20.39
C TRP A 672 30.81 -5.67 -20.68
N TRP A 673 29.91 -5.18 -19.82
CA TRP A 673 28.48 -5.40 -19.97
C TRP A 673 27.89 -4.76 -21.24
N PRO A 674 28.19 -3.47 -21.56
CA PRO A 674 27.77 -2.88 -22.83
C PRO A 674 28.24 -3.65 -24.07
N LEU A 675 29.47 -4.15 -24.08
CA LEU A 675 30.01 -4.94 -25.20
C LEU A 675 29.22 -6.25 -25.39
N ARG A 676 28.92 -6.97 -24.30
CA ARG A 676 28.10 -8.18 -24.31
C ARG A 676 26.68 -7.93 -24.84
N TRP A 677 26.06 -6.82 -24.44
CA TRP A 677 24.74 -6.43 -24.90
C TRP A 677 24.72 -6.10 -26.40
N PHE A 678 25.78 -5.45 -26.90
CA PHE A 678 25.92 -5.14 -28.32
C PHE A 678 26.10 -6.42 -29.16
N GLU A 679 26.91 -7.35 -28.68
CA GLU A 679 27.11 -8.68 -29.30
C GLU A 679 25.79 -9.46 -29.37
N LEU A 680 24.99 -9.47 -28.30
CA LEU A 680 23.66 -10.07 -28.30
C LEU A 680 22.75 -9.47 -29.37
N ARG A 681 22.68 -8.13 -29.47
CA ARG A 681 21.84 -7.45 -30.47
C ARG A 681 22.24 -7.84 -31.89
N ARG A 682 23.54 -7.91 -32.17
CA ARG A 682 24.09 -8.32 -33.48
C ARG A 682 23.74 -9.76 -33.83
N LEU A 683 23.74 -10.68 -32.86
CA LEU A 683 23.38 -12.08 -33.09
C LEU A 683 21.87 -12.26 -33.29
N LEU A 684 21.04 -11.56 -32.50
CA LEU A 684 19.58 -11.60 -32.64
C LEU A 684 19.08 -11.02 -33.96
N SER A 685 19.80 -10.06 -34.56
CA SER A 685 19.46 -9.52 -35.88
C SER A 685 19.74 -10.48 -37.04
N GLN A 686 20.51 -11.54 -36.82
CA GLN A 686 20.83 -12.57 -37.84
C GLN A 686 19.78 -13.69 -37.91
N ILE A 687 18.78 -13.67 -37.02
CA ILE A 687 17.68 -14.65 -37.00
C ILE A 687 16.63 -14.25 -38.04
N ASN A 688 16.52 -15.02 -39.12
CA ASN A 688 15.53 -14.82 -40.20
C ASN A 688 14.20 -15.53 -39.91
N GLY A 689 13.10 -15.03 -40.50
CA GLY A 689 11.72 -15.50 -40.29
C GLY A 689 11.38 -16.95 -40.71
N ASN A 690 12.35 -17.79 -41.03
CA ASN A 690 12.14 -19.18 -41.45
C ASN A 690 12.04 -20.18 -40.27
N LEU A 691 11.96 -19.71 -39.03
CA LEU A 691 11.97 -20.54 -37.81
C LEU A 691 10.58 -20.79 -37.20
N GLY A 692 9.54 -20.21 -37.79
CA GLY A 692 8.17 -20.27 -37.29
C GLY A 692 7.38 -19.03 -37.72
N ASP A 693 6.21 -18.86 -37.10
CA ASP A 693 5.42 -17.65 -37.15
C ASP A 693 6.17 -16.43 -36.56
N GLU A 694 5.83 -15.23 -37.04
CA GLU A 694 6.50 -13.97 -36.66
C GLU A 694 6.40 -13.69 -35.15
N GLU A 695 5.30 -14.10 -34.52
CA GLU A 695 5.04 -13.98 -33.08
C GLU A 695 6.00 -14.85 -32.26
N THR A 696 6.25 -16.10 -32.67
CA THR A 696 7.23 -16.98 -32.03
C THR A 696 8.66 -16.43 -32.13
N VAL A 697 9.05 -15.87 -33.28
CA VAL A 697 10.40 -15.27 -33.46
C VAL A 697 10.56 -14.00 -32.60
N GLU A 698 9.52 -13.19 -32.48
CA GLU A 698 9.53 -11.99 -31.64
C GLU A 698 9.60 -12.34 -30.15
N THR A 699 8.84 -13.35 -29.72
CA THR A 699 8.85 -13.88 -28.35
C THR A 699 10.23 -14.44 -27.98
N PHE A 700 10.85 -15.21 -28.88
CA PHE A 700 12.22 -15.72 -28.69
C PHE A 700 13.24 -14.57 -28.52
N ARG A 701 13.18 -13.55 -29.39
CA ARG A 701 14.06 -12.37 -29.30
C ARG A 701 13.85 -11.61 -27.99
N HIS A 702 12.61 -11.47 -27.54
CA HIS A 702 12.28 -10.82 -26.28
C HIS A 702 12.86 -11.59 -25.08
N TYR A 703 12.57 -12.88 -24.96
CA TYR A 703 13.06 -13.69 -23.85
C TYR A 703 14.59 -13.80 -23.83
N THR A 704 15.24 -13.88 -24.99
CA THR A 704 16.72 -13.91 -25.05
C THR A 704 17.34 -12.60 -24.52
N ARG A 705 16.72 -11.43 -24.80
CA ARG A 705 17.17 -10.14 -24.24
C ARG A 705 16.97 -10.07 -22.73
N GLU A 706 15.81 -10.52 -22.26
CA GLU A 706 15.47 -10.54 -20.84
C GLU A 706 16.40 -11.45 -20.04
N ILE A 707 16.71 -12.66 -20.51
CA ILE A 707 17.64 -13.58 -19.83
C ILE A 707 19.01 -12.93 -19.61
N VAL A 708 19.56 -12.30 -20.65
CA VAL A 708 20.86 -11.61 -20.54
C VAL A 708 20.75 -10.46 -19.55
N GLN A 709 19.72 -9.61 -19.65
CA GLN A 709 19.50 -8.53 -18.68
C GLN A 709 19.38 -9.02 -17.22
N LEU A 710 18.69 -10.13 -16.98
CA LEU A 710 18.57 -10.76 -15.66
C LEU A 710 19.92 -11.23 -15.11
N HIS A 711 20.81 -11.77 -15.95
CA HIS A 711 22.16 -12.19 -15.52
C HIS A 711 23.01 -11.02 -15.03
N PHE A 712 22.99 -9.88 -15.72
CA PHE A 712 23.64 -8.66 -15.23
C PHE A 712 23.10 -8.24 -13.87
N GLN A 713 21.79 -8.28 -13.72
CA GLN A 713 21.17 -7.86 -12.49
C GLN A 713 21.53 -8.79 -11.32
N GLN A 714 21.67 -10.10 -11.55
CA GLN A 714 22.15 -11.05 -10.55
C GLN A 714 23.58 -10.74 -10.07
N GLU A 715 24.46 -10.30 -10.98
CA GLU A 715 25.88 -10.00 -10.71
C GLU A 715 26.08 -8.70 -9.91
N PHE A 716 25.36 -7.60 -10.25
CA PHE A 716 25.67 -6.26 -9.73
C PHE A 716 24.74 -5.76 -8.59
N LEU A 717 23.51 -6.28 -8.43
CA LEU A 717 22.52 -5.76 -7.45
C LEU A 717 23.00 -5.64 -6.00
N PRO A 718 23.67 -6.64 -5.41
CA PRO A 718 23.93 -6.66 -3.97
C PRO A 718 24.88 -5.56 -3.50
N LYS A 719 25.93 -5.30 -4.28
CA LYS A 719 26.91 -4.24 -3.99
C LYS A 719 26.33 -2.87 -4.27
N LEU A 720 25.57 -2.72 -5.37
CA LEU A 720 24.92 -1.46 -5.72
C LEU A 720 23.88 -1.03 -4.67
N LYS A 721 23.16 -1.97 -4.04
CA LYS A 721 22.19 -1.67 -2.97
C LYS A 721 22.80 -1.03 -1.71
N ARG A 722 23.99 -1.50 -1.26
CA ARG A 722 24.70 -0.90 -0.10
C ARG A 722 25.15 0.52 -0.42
N LEU A 723 25.68 0.74 -1.62
CA LEU A 723 26.07 2.07 -2.11
C LEU A 723 24.90 3.06 -2.17
N LEU A 724 23.75 2.64 -2.69
CA LEU A 724 22.58 3.51 -2.87
C LEU A 724 22.02 4.05 -1.54
N GLY A 725 22.14 3.28 -0.45
CA GLY A 725 21.74 3.73 0.90
C GLY A 725 22.63 4.84 1.45
N VAL A 726 23.95 4.68 1.30
CA VAL A 726 24.95 5.71 1.68
C VAL A 726 24.80 6.94 0.79
N TRP A 727 24.70 6.73 -0.53
CA TRP A 727 24.53 7.78 -1.53
C TRP A 727 23.39 8.73 -1.20
N ARG A 728 22.20 8.22 -0.84
CA ARG A 728 21.05 9.08 -0.52
C ARG A 728 21.30 9.97 0.70
N SER A 729 21.97 9.43 1.71
CA SER A 729 22.30 10.17 2.92
C SER A 729 23.29 11.29 2.60
N VAL A 730 24.31 10.99 1.80
CA VAL A 730 25.26 11.97 1.28
C VAL A 730 24.56 13.04 0.44
N HIS A 731 23.69 12.65 -0.50
CA HIS A 731 22.96 13.59 -1.36
C HIS A 731 22.08 14.55 -0.55
N ALA A 732 21.37 14.06 0.48
CA ALA A 732 20.57 14.91 1.35
C ALA A 732 21.43 15.93 2.12
N VAL A 733 22.58 15.51 2.66
CA VAL A 733 23.51 16.40 3.37
C VAL A 733 24.07 17.47 2.42
N LEU A 734 24.49 17.07 1.22
CA LEU A 734 24.99 18.01 0.21
C LEU A 734 23.90 19.02 -0.21
N ALA A 735 22.65 18.58 -0.36
CA ALA A 735 21.53 19.44 -0.68
C ALA A 735 21.25 20.48 0.43
N PHE A 736 21.26 20.06 1.70
CA PHE A 736 21.11 21.01 2.82
C PHE A 736 22.27 21.99 2.91
N LEU A 737 23.51 21.52 2.77
CA LEU A 737 24.68 22.39 2.74
C LEU A 737 24.55 23.45 1.64
N LEU A 738 24.18 23.04 0.42
CA LEU A 738 23.93 23.95 -0.69
C LEU A 738 22.85 24.98 -0.35
N PHE A 739 21.74 24.56 0.26
CA PHE A 739 20.66 25.46 0.65
C PHE A 739 21.14 26.56 1.61
N PHE A 740 21.91 26.22 2.63
CA PHE A 740 22.46 27.20 3.56
C PHE A 740 23.50 28.11 2.91
N LEU A 741 24.35 27.58 2.01
CA LEU A 741 25.31 28.39 1.26
C LEU A 741 24.61 29.40 0.35
N VAL A 742 23.51 29.02 -0.30
CA VAL A 742 22.72 29.95 -1.12
C VAL A 742 22.02 30.99 -0.25
N LEU A 743 21.46 30.61 0.89
CA LEU A 743 20.88 31.58 1.84
C LEU A 743 21.94 32.60 2.29
N ALA A 744 23.13 32.13 2.66
CA ALA A 744 24.24 33.00 3.02
C ALA A 744 24.64 33.92 1.86
N HIS A 745 24.76 33.41 0.64
CA HIS A 745 25.00 34.22 -0.55
C HIS A 745 23.95 35.32 -0.72
N THR A 746 22.66 34.97 -0.67
CA THR A 746 21.57 35.95 -0.82
C THR A 746 21.54 36.99 0.30
N ALA A 747 21.84 36.58 1.54
CA ALA A 747 21.86 37.49 2.69
C ALA A 747 23.05 38.46 2.66
N ILE A 748 24.24 37.97 2.27
CA ILE A 748 25.45 38.78 2.14
C ILE A 748 25.27 39.82 1.03
N GLU A 749 24.76 39.41 -0.14
CA GLU A 749 24.50 40.32 -1.27
C GLU A 749 23.48 41.40 -0.91
N TRP A 750 22.44 41.04 -0.14
CA TRP A 750 21.47 42.02 0.36
C TRP A 750 22.12 42.98 1.37
N TRP A 751 22.84 42.46 2.36
CA TRP A 751 23.35 43.27 3.47
C TRP A 751 24.51 44.19 3.09
N LEU A 752 25.46 43.73 2.27
CA LEU A 752 26.62 44.52 1.84
C LEU A 752 26.35 45.35 0.57
N GLY A 753 25.22 45.09 -0.09
CA GLY A 753 24.92 45.56 -1.44
C GLY A 753 25.82 44.92 -2.50
N TYR A 754 25.44 45.03 -3.79
CA TYR A 754 26.15 44.46 -4.95
C TYR A 754 27.57 45.01 -5.18
N ARG A 755 28.18 45.67 -4.21
CA ARG A 755 29.53 46.27 -4.29
C ARG A 755 30.64 45.29 -3.95
N TRP A 756 30.33 44.10 -3.44
CA TRP A 756 31.35 43.14 -2.99
C TRP A 756 31.91 42.23 -4.11
N VAL A 757 31.29 42.20 -5.30
CA VAL A 757 31.62 41.22 -6.37
C VAL A 757 32.24 41.84 -7.62
N PHE A 758 32.49 43.16 -7.64
CA PHE A 758 33.22 43.82 -8.74
C PHE A 758 34.54 44.41 -8.29
#